data_AF-A0A5N7JQ10-F1
#
_entry.id   AF-A0A5N7JQ10-F1
#
_cell.length_a   1.000
_cell.length_b   1.000
_cell.length_c   1.000
_cell.angle_alpha   90.00
_cell.angle_beta   90.00
_cell.angle_gamma   90.00
#
_symmetry.space_group_name_H-M   'P 1'
#
loop_
_entity.id
_entity.type
_entity.pdbx_description
1 polymer ?
#
loop_
_entity_poly.entity_id
_entity_poly.type
_entity_poly.pdbx_seq_one_letter_code
_entity_poly.pdbx_strand_id
1 'polypeptide(L)'
;MDIRVSAHFAWSQIFGGTFATQSKCQLDLSSQYSLIYADLAAANAGGMDVLELINKAFNTQLPTGSLLVQDAGFFTFSHFGNGTPPSGTNLFSIFPQTPVPISVAKTTLTMANTCGFWLTVSLKDIKLFGSLLQIGYDTSTGAGDTLSLSALLTSGSTAGAAVQQAVYAAALPNIKLFGLFGFENVNILYQFTTASKLSVNGNLTVSLFDHNYVFSGALVSDDVTQTFAACLRTAEPDNIPELFGGAMSGISFSNLMFGVFARYGDATAQKNFQVQGTVKVGSAQLTGYIYLQNSTPQVASVKVDKTLSIGDVFNQCIGSVVWPTSLIDIVFKAGSQLYYCNTASSQPLSLDTFACPATAGTLPAAPPASSIVYQPGFNIQALFDLTLVTTFEVVGNIQIAKDGVTASIALANPIDIYIMTIAAPKATSASGGPALAISTVAGKQSMGFAGSVWFMQASFGVDVSVMSSKNSKGNMQIDGTLTALSDYSPFLPKNTSLGVRYSKDDGGFQVTNWPSFDYLTKAIDFIKTLQELSDQGSSGCGKLVDFAFKSLLASTFNISVSFSTQDDGVSLQLNGKYTLSVAGTSLTAVAIPFPAMVSIPLPNSIKFSEFGGYIDRALAGAAESFVKGLASNSEAIAAVIGLTAGKAAASYAATLACQSLIDGAAADAVAATEAAALAAAEAAAAGAAGAAAAVAGTVLAIISIVGGTGTGTGTGTGTGTGTGTGTGTGTGTGTGTGTGTQSAPDHPSISIANRVVTLTWGGGQGNAGYNAQLLDSAAKVLLDQPGLNMTARATQFDFDAQWSAGPYKAQVQGVHGDTKTEWADATFQRLAAPTALLAHADSSIIAPDCGVVLSWTAVPEAQSYVLSSTHAGSAWVADRHIEPAQPHQAPPTQCSITFDVAAPVGDFGFSLVTQGSNTTVASPASAVLTLNRLGQPQKLQASSAGSSATLRWQAVANATRYQAVIHSADSPLQVTELQTSAQGDELIAALTLTGIAGSPRLYHLLVQAIPAVGQEGILPGVPSTTVDITITLYANAVEMTTALNGQKVEATLCAQQVLQAFPSLNLDTLASAMAQGGYALADTSKGLMAVWPQTSPQDLAAALAQAYADPEQMASRLFAQGVTGTDCGPQLLRTFPTLTLGTLASAMAKGGYVVAETSKGLLAAWPQTPPQALAEALIQAYPGPVQTARALRAQGANGAACATGLLKAFPKLVDTDLAAAMAQAGYPAADTGEGLKAAFPSLSPLDLSIALVSAYH
;
A
#
# COMPACT_ATOMS: atom_id res chain seq x y z
N MET A 1 -75.13 8.27 -3.97
CA MET A 1 -75.63 9.63 -3.69
C MET A 1 -74.40 10.46 -3.44
N ASP A 2 -74.18 11.47 -4.27
CA ASP A 2 -72.96 12.26 -4.21
C ASP A 2 -73.28 13.60 -3.54
N ILE A 3 -72.62 13.90 -2.43
CA ILE A 3 -72.84 15.10 -1.62
C ILE A 3 -71.53 15.88 -1.59
N ARG A 4 -71.58 17.15 -2.00
CA ARG A 4 -70.46 18.09 -1.99
C ARG A 4 -70.81 19.29 -1.12
N VAL A 5 -69.97 19.55 -0.12
CA VAL A 5 -70.08 20.71 0.77
C VAL A 5 -68.78 21.48 0.70
N SER A 6 -68.84 22.79 0.41
CA SER A 6 -67.67 23.67 0.38
C SER A 6 -67.88 24.87 1.29
N ALA A 7 -66.83 25.28 2.00
CA ALA A 7 -66.84 26.44 2.87
C ALA A 7 -65.51 27.21 2.76
N HIS A 8 -65.58 28.54 2.89
CA HIS A 8 -64.43 29.44 2.92
C HIS A 8 -64.29 30.05 4.31
N PHE A 9 -63.08 30.01 4.86
CA PHE A 9 -62.77 30.48 6.21
C PHE A 9 -61.71 31.57 6.17
N ALA A 10 -61.83 32.59 7.02
CA ALA A 10 -60.84 33.66 7.13
C ALA A 10 -59.53 33.21 7.79
N TRP A 11 -59.59 32.13 8.57
CA TRP A 11 -58.49 31.40 9.19
C TRP A 11 -58.94 29.95 9.37
N SER A 12 -58.01 28.99 9.47
CA SER A 12 -58.33 27.62 9.85
C SER A 12 -57.37 27.09 10.90
N GLN A 13 -57.84 26.11 11.68
CA GLN A 13 -56.98 25.36 12.60
C GLN A 13 -56.93 23.92 12.13
N ILE A 14 -55.77 23.48 11.65
CA ILE A 14 -55.55 22.14 11.08
C ILE A 14 -54.53 21.44 11.99
N PHE A 15 -54.90 20.26 12.51
CA PHE A 15 -54.12 19.52 13.52
C PHE A 15 -53.65 20.33 14.74
N GLY A 16 -54.44 21.32 15.16
CA GLY A 16 -54.11 22.21 16.27
C GLY A 16 -53.26 23.44 15.90
N GLY A 17 -52.64 23.46 14.72
CA GLY A 17 -51.89 24.61 14.20
C GLY A 17 -52.79 25.62 13.50
N THR A 18 -52.56 26.92 13.71
CA THR A 18 -53.39 28.01 13.16
C THR A 18 -52.82 28.56 11.87
N PHE A 19 -53.59 28.52 10.79
CA PHE A 19 -53.30 29.12 9.50
C PHE A 19 -54.11 30.41 9.33
N ALA A 20 -53.40 31.54 9.24
CA ALA A 20 -53.99 32.88 9.19
C ALA A 20 -54.37 33.35 7.75
N THR A 21 -54.38 32.43 6.79
CA THR A 21 -54.75 32.68 5.38
C THR A 21 -56.19 32.22 5.10
N GLN A 22 -56.82 32.83 4.08
CA GLN A 22 -58.19 32.48 3.68
C GLN A 22 -58.23 31.06 3.08
N SER A 23 -58.66 30.07 3.85
CA SER A 23 -58.63 28.66 3.43
C SER A 23 -60.00 28.19 2.93
N LYS A 24 -59.98 27.33 1.90
CA LYS A 24 -61.16 26.63 1.39
C LYS A 24 -61.15 25.19 1.90
N CYS A 25 -62.21 24.77 2.57
CA CYS A 25 -62.39 23.36 2.93
C CYS A 25 -63.56 22.76 2.15
N GLN A 26 -63.45 21.48 1.81
CA GLN A 26 -64.46 20.76 1.05
C GLN A 26 -64.61 19.32 1.58
N LEU A 27 -65.86 18.86 1.66
CA LEU A 27 -66.23 17.47 1.92
C LEU A 27 -67.01 16.95 0.71
N ASP A 28 -66.46 15.94 0.04
CA ASP A 28 -67.15 15.17 -0.98
C ASP A 28 -67.42 13.75 -0.45
N LEU A 29 -68.66 13.28 -0.58
CA LEU A 29 -69.09 11.92 -0.24
C LEU A 29 -69.60 11.23 -1.50
N SER A 30 -69.16 10.01 -1.76
CA SER A 30 -69.71 9.16 -2.82
C SER A 30 -69.83 7.72 -2.36
N SER A 31 -71.06 7.23 -2.24
CA SER A 31 -71.44 5.84 -1.91
C SER A 31 -70.81 5.27 -0.62
N GLN A 32 -69.57 4.77 -0.69
CA GLN A 32 -68.81 4.18 0.42
C GLN A 32 -67.48 4.90 0.71
N TYR A 33 -67.24 6.06 0.08
CA TYR A 33 -66.00 6.81 0.13
C TYR A 33 -66.23 8.26 0.53
N SER A 34 -65.29 8.82 1.29
CA SER A 34 -65.26 10.22 1.70
C SER A 34 -63.93 10.87 1.32
N LEU A 35 -63.99 12.05 0.72
CA LEU A 35 -62.86 12.95 0.50
C LEU A 35 -63.07 14.21 1.35
N ILE A 36 -62.15 14.49 2.27
CA ILE A 36 -62.03 15.80 2.94
C ILE A 36 -60.81 16.50 2.35
N TYR A 37 -60.93 17.77 2.01
CA TYR A 37 -59.86 18.63 1.50
C TYR A 37 -59.82 19.95 2.28
N ALA A 38 -58.61 20.44 2.57
CA ALA A 38 -58.35 21.74 3.16
C ALA A 38 -57.15 22.42 2.46
N ASP A 39 -57.43 23.56 1.87
CA ASP A 39 -56.52 24.42 1.09
C ASP A 39 -55.64 25.29 1.99
N LEU A 40 -54.35 25.43 1.68
CA LEU A 40 -53.45 26.42 2.25
C LEU A 40 -53.24 27.54 1.23
N ALA A 41 -54.13 28.53 1.24
CA ALA A 41 -54.32 29.40 0.06
C ALA A 41 -53.14 30.31 -0.32
N ALA A 42 -52.94 30.40 -1.63
CA ALA A 42 -51.86 31.11 -2.32
C ALA A 42 -51.73 32.61 -2.00
N ALA A 43 -50.47 33.08 -1.96
CA ALA A 43 -50.13 34.49 -1.98
C ALA A 43 -49.77 34.96 -3.41
N ASN A 44 -50.03 36.24 -3.69
CA ASN A 44 -49.93 36.86 -5.02
C ASN A 44 -48.59 36.61 -5.75
N ALA A 45 -48.67 36.22 -7.03
CA ALA A 45 -47.70 36.42 -8.13
C ALA A 45 -46.23 35.96 -7.97
N GLY A 46 -45.74 35.62 -6.77
CA GLY A 46 -44.34 35.23 -6.49
C GLY A 46 -44.19 33.90 -5.76
N GLY A 47 -45.26 33.11 -5.66
CA GLY A 47 -45.29 31.86 -4.91
C GLY A 47 -45.38 32.05 -3.39
N MET A 48 -45.65 30.95 -2.69
CA MET A 48 -45.78 30.85 -1.25
C MET A 48 -44.60 30.09 -0.66
N ASP A 49 -43.98 30.62 0.40
CA ASP A 49 -43.10 29.83 1.25
C ASP A 49 -43.94 28.93 2.18
N VAL A 50 -44.20 27.70 1.72
CA VAL A 50 -44.95 26.72 2.49
C VAL A 50 -44.23 26.30 3.77
N LEU A 51 -42.89 26.37 3.78
CA LEU A 51 -42.07 25.99 4.92
C LEU A 51 -42.16 27.05 6.03
N GLU A 52 -42.23 28.34 5.67
CA GLU A 52 -42.49 29.42 6.62
C GLU A 52 -43.89 29.30 7.26
N LEU A 53 -44.91 28.92 6.48
CA LEU A 53 -46.26 28.68 7.00
C LEU A 53 -46.31 27.46 7.93
N ILE A 54 -45.67 26.35 7.57
CA ILE A 54 -45.55 25.15 8.41
C ILE A 54 -44.77 25.47 9.71
N ASN A 55 -43.70 26.27 9.64
CA ASN A 55 -42.95 26.77 10.80
C ASN A 55 -43.84 27.56 11.76
N LYS A 56 -44.62 28.52 11.24
CA LYS A 56 -45.53 29.35 12.05
C LYS A 56 -46.71 28.56 12.63
N ALA A 57 -47.30 27.65 11.86
CA ALA A 57 -48.49 26.90 12.29
C ALA A 57 -48.18 25.79 13.29
N PHE A 58 -47.03 25.11 13.16
CA PHE A 58 -46.68 23.93 13.96
C PHE A 58 -45.44 24.11 14.86
N ASN A 59 -44.90 25.34 14.96
CA ASN A 59 -43.69 25.66 15.73
C ASN A 59 -42.48 24.79 15.33
N THR A 60 -42.15 24.81 14.03
CA THR A 60 -41.06 24.01 13.44
C THR A 60 -39.90 24.90 12.94
N GLN A 61 -38.75 24.28 12.63
CA GLN A 61 -37.51 24.94 12.20
C GLN A 61 -37.04 24.44 10.81
N LEU A 62 -37.94 24.44 9.83
CA LEU A 62 -37.63 24.14 8.43
C LEU A 62 -36.91 25.31 7.74
N PRO A 63 -36.01 25.05 6.78
CA PRO A 63 -35.28 26.10 6.07
C PRO A 63 -36.20 26.85 5.09
N THR A 64 -36.48 28.12 5.39
CA THR A 64 -37.31 29.00 4.56
C THR A 64 -36.56 29.51 3.32
N GLY A 65 -37.29 29.96 2.31
CA GLY A 65 -36.75 30.55 1.07
C GLY A 65 -36.22 29.56 0.03
N SER A 66 -36.24 28.25 0.31
CA SER A 66 -35.75 27.19 -0.59
C SER A 66 -36.83 26.57 -1.50
N LEU A 67 -38.11 26.62 -1.11
CA LEU A 67 -39.21 25.98 -1.83
C LEU A 67 -40.44 26.90 -1.91
N LEU A 68 -40.62 27.54 -3.07
CA LEU A 68 -41.81 28.35 -3.36
C LEU A 68 -42.86 27.51 -4.07
N VAL A 69 -44.02 27.35 -3.44
CA VAL A 69 -45.16 26.59 -3.98
C VAL A 69 -46.16 27.54 -4.64
N GLN A 70 -46.83 27.08 -5.69
CA GLN A 70 -47.98 27.77 -6.27
C GLN A 70 -49.25 27.52 -5.44
N ASP A 71 -49.39 26.29 -4.93
CA ASP A 71 -50.59 25.81 -4.24
C ASP A 71 -50.22 24.61 -3.34
N ALA A 72 -50.93 24.40 -2.23
CA ALA A 72 -50.71 23.29 -1.30
C ALA A 72 -51.96 23.00 -0.44
N GLY A 73 -52.11 21.76 0.01
CA GLY A 73 -53.27 21.38 0.81
C GLY A 73 -53.18 20.03 1.50
N PHE A 74 -54.01 19.88 2.53
CA PHE A 74 -54.24 18.61 3.24
C PHE A 74 -55.49 17.92 2.69
N PHE A 75 -55.50 16.59 2.67
CA PHE A 75 -56.66 15.82 2.26
C PHE A 75 -56.72 14.43 2.92
N THR A 76 -57.91 13.88 3.07
CA THR A 76 -58.12 12.47 3.46
C THR A 76 -59.02 11.80 2.44
N PHE A 77 -58.64 10.60 1.98
CA PHE A 77 -59.45 9.78 1.08
C PHE A 77 -59.73 8.44 1.75
N SER A 78 -60.88 8.31 2.40
CA SER A 78 -61.20 7.17 3.27
C SER A 78 -62.33 6.32 2.69
N HIS A 79 -62.25 5.01 2.91
CA HIS A 79 -63.36 4.08 2.69
C HIS A 79 -64.09 3.83 4.01
N PHE A 80 -65.42 3.94 3.99
CA PHE A 80 -66.30 3.69 5.15
C PHE A 80 -67.34 2.59 4.89
N GLY A 81 -67.26 1.90 3.75
CA GLY A 81 -68.11 0.74 3.44
C GLY A 81 -67.68 -0.53 4.20
N ASN A 82 -68.58 -1.52 4.24
CA ASN A 82 -68.27 -2.84 4.77
C ASN A 82 -67.42 -3.63 3.75
N GLY A 83 -66.18 -3.99 4.13
CA GLY A 83 -65.25 -4.76 3.31
C GLY A 83 -63.97 -3.99 2.94
N THR A 84 -63.02 -4.66 2.29
CA THR A 84 -61.81 -4.03 1.73
C THR A 84 -62.10 -3.40 0.36
N PRO A 85 -61.51 -2.23 0.05
CA PRO A 85 -61.61 -1.62 -1.28
C PRO A 85 -61.04 -2.55 -2.38
N PRO A 86 -61.60 -2.53 -3.61
CA PRO A 86 -61.00 -3.23 -4.75
C PRO A 86 -59.56 -2.78 -5.02
N SER A 87 -58.71 -3.71 -5.45
CA SER A 87 -57.32 -3.43 -5.80
C SER A 87 -57.24 -2.42 -6.96
N GLY A 88 -56.56 -1.29 -6.75
CA GLY A 88 -56.37 -0.25 -7.76
C GLY A 88 -57.38 0.91 -7.71
N THR A 89 -58.36 0.90 -6.78
CA THR A 89 -59.24 2.05 -6.55
C THR A 89 -58.45 3.26 -6.06
N ASN A 90 -58.39 4.31 -6.88
CA ASN A 90 -57.68 5.56 -6.60
C ASN A 90 -58.64 6.75 -6.47
N LEU A 91 -58.15 7.85 -5.89
CA LEU A 91 -58.94 9.07 -5.62
C LEU A 91 -59.63 9.60 -6.88
N PHE A 92 -58.92 9.67 -8.01
CA PHE A 92 -59.46 10.18 -9.28
C PHE A 92 -60.59 9.29 -9.84
N SER A 93 -60.50 7.96 -9.65
CA SER A 93 -61.53 7.02 -10.11
C SER A 93 -62.87 7.14 -9.38
N ILE A 94 -62.85 7.58 -8.11
CA ILE A 94 -64.06 7.79 -7.29
C ILE A 94 -64.53 9.25 -7.34
N PHE A 95 -63.61 10.21 -7.37
CA PHE A 95 -63.90 11.64 -7.41
C PHE A 95 -63.21 12.32 -8.62
N PRO A 96 -63.74 12.19 -9.85
CA PRO A 96 -63.15 12.78 -11.06
C PRO A 96 -63.13 14.32 -11.09
N GLN A 97 -63.81 14.96 -10.13
CA GLN A 97 -63.90 16.41 -9.94
C GLN A 97 -63.25 16.84 -8.61
N THR A 98 -62.25 16.09 -8.15
CA THR A 98 -61.47 16.39 -6.95
C THR A 98 -60.68 17.71 -7.09
N PRO A 99 -60.53 18.52 -6.02
CA PRO A 99 -59.63 19.67 -6.00
C PRO A 99 -58.14 19.28 -5.91
N VAL A 100 -57.81 18.03 -5.60
CA VAL A 100 -56.42 17.54 -5.53
C VAL A 100 -55.84 17.40 -6.95
N PRO A 101 -54.58 17.81 -7.22
CA PRO A 101 -53.98 17.71 -8.56
C PRO A 101 -54.12 16.32 -9.19
N ILE A 102 -54.43 16.27 -10.50
CA ILE A 102 -54.76 15.02 -11.21
C ILE A 102 -53.62 13.98 -11.13
N SER A 103 -52.37 14.42 -11.14
CA SER A 103 -51.18 13.57 -10.95
C SER A 103 -51.19 12.84 -9.60
N VAL A 104 -51.52 13.56 -8.52
CA VAL A 104 -51.65 13.04 -7.15
C VAL A 104 -52.92 12.19 -7.00
N ALA A 105 -54.04 12.63 -7.57
CA ALA A 105 -55.32 11.93 -7.46
C ALA A 105 -55.32 10.56 -8.17
N LYS A 106 -54.52 10.38 -9.24
CA LYS A 106 -54.38 9.10 -9.92
C LYS A 106 -53.52 8.09 -9.15
N THR A 107 -52.59 8.55 -8.32
CA THR A 107 -51.70 7.68 -7.53
C THR A 107 -52.18 7.44 -6.09
N THR A 108 -53.03 8.32 -5.56
CA THR A 108 -53.55 8.20 -4.19
C THR A 108 -54.58 7.07 -4.08
N LEU A 109 -54.24 6.03 -3.32
CA LEU A 109 -55.15 4.95 -2.90
C LEU A 109 -55.89 5.31 -1.60
N THR A 110 -56.86 4.49 -1.20
CA THR A 110 -57.62 4.68 0.05
C THR A 110 -56.71 4.67 1.29
N MET A 111 -56.86 5.70 2.12
CA MET A 111 -56.12 5.95 3.35
C MET A 111 -56.97 5.53 4.56
N ALA A 112 -56.32 5.00 5.61
CA ALA A 112 -56.99 4.60 6.85
C ALA A 112 -56.33 5.31 8.04
N ASN A 113 -57.09 6.17 8.73
CA ASN A 113 -56.63 6.96 9.89
C ASN A 113 -55.38 7.83 9.65
N THR A 114 -55.08 8.17 8.40
CA THR A 114 -53.96 9.01 7.97
C THR A 114 -54.43 10.16 7.08
N CYS A 115 -53.63 11.21 6.97
CA CYS A 115 -53.88 12.37 6.09
C CYS A 115 -52.81 12.45 5.00
N GLY A 116 -53.17 12.89 3.80
CA GLY A 116 -52.24 13.25 2.74
C GLY A 116 -51.92 14.74 2.78
N PHE A 117 -50.68 15.10 2.48
CA PHE A 117 -50.30 16.48 2.17
C PHE A 117 -49.76 16.54 0.74
N TRP A 118 -50.18 17.55 -0.02
CA TRP A 118 -49.68 17.82 -1.36
C TRP A 118 -49.28 19.28 -1.52
N LEU A 119 -48.37 19.51 -2.46
CA LEU A 119 -47.91 20.83 -2.87
C LEU A 119 -47.59 20.83 -4.36
N THR A 120 -47.84 21.94 -5.04
CA THR A 120 -47.50 22.14 -6.45
C THR A 120 -46.46 23.24 -6.56
N VAL A 121 -45.33 22.93 -7.21
CA VAL A 121 -44.17 23.79 -7.37
C VAL A 121 -43.93 24.11 -8.84
N SER A 122 -43.41 25.31 -9.11
CA SER A 122 -43.05 25.77 -10.45
C SER A 122 -41.60 25.41 -10.75
N LEU A 123 -41.36 24.66 -11.82
CA LEU A 123 -40.01 24.20 -12.20
C LEU A 123 -39.07 25.36 -12.52
N LYS A 124 -39.61 26.49 -13.02
CA LYS A 124 -38.88 27.73 -13.27
C LYS A 124 -38.40 28.42 -11.99
N ASP A 125 -39.09 28.20 -10.87
CA ASP A 125 -38.84 28.86 -9.59
C ASP A 125 -38.11 27.92 -8.59
N ILE A 126 -37.88 26.66 -8.97
CA ILE A 126 -37.08 25.70 -8.21
C ILE A 126 -35.58 25.89 -8.50
N LYS A 127 -34.88 26.53 -7.54
CA LYS A 127 -33.41 26.65 -7.58
C LYS A 127 -32.68 25.29 -7.66
N LEU A 128 -33.24 24.25 -7.05
CA LEU A 128 -32.71 22.88 -7.03
C LEU A 128 -32.47 22.25 -8.41
N PHE A 129 -33.07 22.77 -9.50
CA PHE A 129 -32.87 22.21 -10.84
C PHE A 129 -32.33 23.20 -11.87
N GLY A 130 -32.59 24.50 -11.71
CA GLY A 130 -32.25 25.51 -12.71
C GLY A 130 -32.75 25.15 -14.12
N SER A 131 -32.00 25.51 -15.16
CA SER A 131 -32.31 25.19 -16.55
C SER A 131 -31.88 23.77 -16.99
N LEU A 132 -31.62 22.86 -16.05
CA LEU A 132 -31.00 21.56 -16.36
C LEU A 132 -32.01 20.47 -16.76
N LEU A 133 -33.30 20.63 -16.49
CA LEU A 133 -34.35 19.64 -16.81
C LEU A 133 -35.43 20.23 -17.72
N GLN A 134 -35.89 19.45 -18.70
CA GLN A 134 -37.03 19.76 -19.57
C GLN A 134 -38.05 18.61 -19.51
N ILE A 135 -39.29 18.88 -19.06
CA ILE A 135 -40.32 17.83 -18.84
C ILE A 135 -41.28 17.73 -20.04
N GLY A 136 -41.64 16.51 -20.43
CA GLY A 136 -42.67 16.23 -21.44
C GLY A 136 -42.30 16.67 -22.85
N TYR A 137 -41.01 16.59 -23.19
CA TYR A 137 -40.42 17.09 -24.45
C TYR A 137 -40.96 16.42 -25.73
N ASP A 138 -41.64 15.29 -25.56
CA ASP A 138 -42.27 14.43 -26.55
C ASP A 138 -43.78 14.69 -26.73
N THR A 139 -44.38 15.55 -25.89
CA THR A 139 -45.80 15.90 -25.96
C THR A 139 -46.04 17.21 -26.71
N SER A 140 -46.99 17.23 -27.65
CA SER A 140 -47.30 18.40 -28.48
C SER A 140 -47.88 19.61 -27.73
N THR A 141 -48.22 19.44 -26.45
CA THR A 141 -48.73 20.48 -25.56
C THR A 141 -47.74 20.93 -24.48
N GLY A 142 -46.56 20.31 -24.37
CA GLY A 142 -45.49 20.69 -23.45
C GLY A 142 -45.94 20.87 -22.00
N ALA A 143 -46.20 19.78 -21.28
CA ALA A 143 -46.77 19.83 -19.93
C ALA A 143 -45.88 20.46 -18.82
N GLY A 144 -44.69 20.96 -19.17
CA GLY A 144 -43.62 21.31 -18.24
C GLY A 144 -43.60 22.78 -17.82
N ASP A 145 -44.31 23.09 -16.75
CA ASP A 145 -44.01 24.24 -15.87
C ASP A 145 -44.27 23.92 -14.38
N THR A 146 -45.18 22.99 -14.08
CA THR A 146 -45.59 22.67 -12.71
C THR A 146 -45.38 21.20 -12.36
N LEU A 147 -45.06 20.95 -11.09
CA LEU A 147 -44.82 19.63 -10.50
C LEU A 147 -45.59 19.52 -9.19
N SER A 148 -46.55 18.58 -9.11
CA SER A 148 -47.30 18.31 -7.89
C SER A 148 -46.70 17.12 -7.14
N LEU A 149 -46.19 17.39 -5.94
CA LEU A 149 -45.62 16.44 -5.00
C LEU A 149 -46.67 16.07 -3.94
N SER A 150 -46.64 14.83 -3.46
CA SER A 150 -47.57 14.34 -2.42
C SER A 150 -46.94 13.33 -1.48
N ALA A 151 -47.38 13.33 -0.21
CA ALA A 151 -46.99 12.33 0.78
C ALA A 151 -48.17 11.94 1.68
N LEU A 152 -48.10 10.73 2.23
CA LEU A 152 -49.01 10.26 3.28
C LEU A 152 -48.33 10.51 4.64
N LEU A 153 -49.06 11.13 5.58
CA LEU A 153 -48.56 11.49 6.90
C LEU A 153 -48.78 10.34 7.90
N THR A 154 -47.74 10.05 8.69
CA THR A 154 -47.76 8.99 9.70
C THR A 154 -48.80 9.27 10.80
N SER A 155 -49.60 8.25 11.13
CA SER A 155 -50.55 8.30 12.26
C SER A 155 -49.83 8.20 13.61
N GLY A 156 -50.26 8.98 14.61
CA GLY A 156 -49.75 8.90 15.99
C GLY A 156 -48.60 9.85 16.32
N SER A 157 -47.97 10.48 15.32
CA SER A 157 -47.02 11.59 15.49
C SER A 157 -47.72 12.95 15.56
N THR A 158 -47.06 13.96 16.14
CA THR A 158 -47.51 15.36 16.04
C THR A 158 -47.48 15.82 14.58
N ALA A 159 -48.39 16.70 14.16
CA ALA A 159 -48.51 17.07 12.75
C ALA A 159 -47.26 17.74 12.19
N GLY A 160 -46.56 18.57 12.98
CA GLY A 160 -45.27 19.14 12.59
C GLY A 160 -44.22 18.05 12.28
N ALA A 161 -44.07 17.04 13.15
CA ALA A 161 -43.15 15.93 12.92
C ALA A 161 -43.57 15.04 11.74
N ALA A 162 -44.87 14.78 11.60
CA ALA A 162 -45.42 13.99 10.49
C ALA A 162 -45.15 14.65 9.13
N VAL A 163 -45.35 15.96 9.02
CA VAL A 163 -45.10 16.75 7.81
C VAL A 163 -43.59 16.88 7.52
N GLN A 164 -42.74 16.96 8.54
CA GLN A 164 -41.28 16.97 8.36
C GLN A 164 -40.72 15.65 7.83
N GLN A 165 -41.18 14.52 8.37
CA GLN A 165 -40.62 13.19 8.12
C GLN A 165 -41.23 12.50 6.88
N ALA A 166 -42.32 13.03 6.34
CA ALA A 166 -42.99 12.47 5.18
C ALA A 166 -42.12 12.57 3.91
N VAL A 167 -42.17 11.52 3.08
CA VAL A 167 -41.48 11.49 1.78
C VAL A 167 -42.45 11.92 0.70
N TYR A 168 -42.18 13.08 0.11
CA TYR A 168 -42.95 13.70 -0.96
C TYR A 168 -42.55 13.10 -2.30
N ALA A 169 -43.48 12.39 -2.93
CA ALA A 169 -43.27 11.68 -4.18
C ALA A 169 -44.05 12.31 -5.34
N ALA A 170 -43.49 12.22 -6.55
CA ALA A 170 -44.17 12.56 -7.80
C ALA A 170 -43.62 11.73 -8.97
N ALA A 171 -44.51 11.04 -9.68
CA ALA A 171 -44.20 10.43 -10.96
C ALA A 171 -44.26 11.49 -12.07
N LEU A 172 -43.20 11.57 -12.87
CA LEU A 172 -43.05 12.47 -14.00
C LEU A 172 -43.15 11.72 -15.34
N PRO A 173 -43.64 12.37 -16.42
CA PRO A 173 -43.43 11.88 -17.78
C PRO A 173 -41.95 12.01 -18.17
N ASN A 174 -41.61 11.55 -19.37
CA ASN A 174 -40.25 11.61 -19.92
C ASN A 174 -39.66 13.02 -19.83
N ILE A 175 -38.41 13.12 -19.37
CA ILE A 175 -37.66 14.38 -19.24
C ILE A 175 -36.37 14.33 -20.04
N LYS A 176 -35.86 15.50 -20.45
CA LYS A 176 -34.50 15.66 -20.97
C LYS A 176 -33.60 16.25 -19.91
N LEU A 177 -32.48 15.58 -19.66
CA LEU A 177 -31.41 15.98 -18.77
C LEU A 177 -30.34 16.75 -19.56
N PHE A 178 -30.04 17.99 -19.12
CA PHE A 178 -29.19 19.00 -19.79
C PHE A 178 -29.61 19.36 -21.24
N GLY A 179 -30.80 18.96 -21.67
CA GLY A 179 -31.20 18.98 -23.09
C GLY A 179 -30.56 17.90 -23.96
N LEU A 180 -29.71 17.04 -23.38
CA LEU A 180 -28.89 16.05 -24.09
C LEU A 180 -29.44 14.62 -23.98
N PHE A 181 -29.75 14.16 -22.77
CA PHE A 181 -30.07 12.76 -22.48
C PHE A 181 -31.56 12.58 -22.15
N GLY A 182 -32.18 11.54 -22.71
CA GLY A 182 -33.57 11.18 -22.39
C GLY A 182 -33.64 10.37 -21.09
N PHE A 183 -34.54 10.75 -20.18
CA PHE A 183 -34.74 10.13 -18.88
C PHE A 183 -36.22 9.79 -18.68
N GLU A 184 -36.50 8.51 -18.46
CA GLU A 184 -37.84 7.91 -18.52
C GLU A 184 -38.19 7.17 -17.20
N ASN A 185 -39.46 6.83 -17.00
CA ASN A 185 -39.97 6.20 -15.78
C ASN A 185 -39.59 6.98 -14.50
N VAL A 186 -39.69 8.31 -14.57
CA VAL A 186 -39.09 9.23 -13.62
C VAL A 186 -39.95 9.36 -12.36
N ASN A 187 -39.35 9.15 -11.18
CA ASN A 187 -39.98 9.34 -9.88
C ASN A 187 -39.11 10.23 -8.99
N ILE A 188 -39.66 11.40 -8.61
CA ILE A 188 -39.03 12.34 -7.69
C ILE A 188 -39.36 11.95 -6.26
N LEU A 189 -38.36 12.00 -5.38
CA LEU A 189 -38.48 11.85 -3.92
C LEU A 189 -37.85 13.06 -3.21
N TYR A 190 -38.60 13.67 -2.30
CA TYR A 190 -38.22 14.88 -1.57
C TYR A 190 -38.62 14.80 -0.09
N GLN A 191 -37.85 15.45 0.79
CA GLN A 191 -38.15 15.58 2.22
C GLN A 191 -37.83 17.00 2.69
N PHE A 192 -38.68 17.58 3.54
CA PHE A 192 -38.45 18.94 4.06
C PHE A 192 -37.25 19.04 5.02
N THR A 193 -36.89 17.95 5.70
CA THR A 193 -35.66 17.84 6.51
C THR A 193 -34.39 18.00 5.68
N THR A 194 -34.44 17.66 4.39
CA THR A 194 -33.34 17.80 3.44
C THR A 194 -33.73 18.75 2.30
N ALA A 195 -34.40 19.87 2.60
CA ALA A 195 -35.00 20.75 1.59
C ALA A 195 -34.04 21.28 0.51
N SER A 196 -32.73 21.32 0.79
CA SER A 196 -31.69 21.69 -0.18
C SER A 196 -31.25 20.53 -1.09
N LYS A 197 -31.85 19.34 -0.97
CA LYS A 197 -31.54 18.14 -1.75
C LYS A 197 -32.78 17.53 -2.37
N LEU A 198 -32.64 17.07 -3.61
CA LEU A 198 -33.73 16.48 -4.38
C LEU A 198 -33.25 15.24 -5.12
N SER A 199 -33.90 14.10 -4.89
CA SER A 199 -33.56 12.81 -5.50
C SER A 199 -34.55 12.48 -6.61
N VAL A 200 -34.03 12.16 -7.79
CA VAL A 200 -34.80 11.82 -8.99
C VAL A 200 -34.36 10.44 -9.45
N ASN A 201 -35.26 9.46 -9.38
CA ASN A 201 -35.02 8.08 -9.81
C ASN A 201 -35.63 7.85 -11.20
N GLY A 202 -35.05 6.97 -12.01
CA GLY A 202 -35.55 6.64 -13.34
C GLY A 202 -34.50 5.94 -14.21
N ASN A 203 -34.79 5.85 -15.51
CA ASN A 203 -33.96 5.19 -16.52
C ASN A 203 -33.42 6.21 -17.53
N LEU A 204 -32.10 6.35 -17.63
CA LEU A 204 -31.40 7.25 -18.54
C LEU A 204 -30.87 6.51 -19.77
N THR A 205 -31.25 6.95 -20.96
CA THR A 205 -30.70 6.41 -22.20
C THR A 205 -29.52 7.26 -22.68
N VAL A 206 -28.37 6.62 -22.86
CA VAL A 206 -27.13 7.23 -23.34
C VAL A 206 -26.67 6.50 -24.60
N SER A 207 -26.47 7.22 -25.69
CA SER A 207 -25.93 6.67 -26.94
C SER A 207 -24.39 6.68 -26.90
N LEU A 208 -23.76 5.52 -27.06
CA LEU A 208 -22.31 5.33 -27.07
C LEU A 208 -21.94 4.44 -28.27
N PHE A 209 -21.03 4.89 -29.13
CA PHE A 209 -20.54 4.12 -30.29
C PHE A 209 -21.68 3.45 -31.09
N ASP A 210 -22.65 4.27 -31.53
CA ASP A 210 -23.83 3.88 -32.31
C ASP A 210 -24.81 2.89 -31.65
N HIS A 211 -24.65 2.62 -30.34
CA HIS A 211 -25.54 1.77 -29.55
C HIS A 211 -26.16 2.56 -28.38
N ASN A 212 -27.37 2.18 -27.95
CA ASN A 212 -28.07 2.81 -26.83
C ASN A 212 -27.95 1.95 -25.56
N TYR A 213 -27.59 2.60 -24.45
CA TYR A 213 -27.39 1.98 -23.14
C TYR A 213 -28.35 2.59 -22.13
N VAL A 214 -29.07 1.76 -21.38
CA VAL A 214 -30.00 2.21 -20.33
C VAL A 214 -29.30 2.13 -18.98
N PHE A 215 -29.33 3.22 -18.22
CA PHE A 215 -28.76 3.33 -16.89
C PHE A 215 -29.84 3.71 -15.87
N SER A 216 -29.95 2.96 -14.77
CA SER A 216 -30.93 3.17 -13.71
C SER A 216 -30.27 3.64 -12.41
N GLY A 217 -30.96 4.52 -11.68
CA GLY A 217 -30.53 4.96 -10.35
C GLY A 217 -31.06 6.34 -9.97
N ALA A 218 -30.53 6.87 -8.87
CA ALA A 218 -30.84 8.20 -8.36
C ALA A 218 -29.88 9.25 -8.95
N LEU A 219 -30.43 10.32 -9.51
CA LEU A 219 -29.75 11.60 -9.67
C LEU A 219 -30.09 12.48 -8.47
N VAL A 220 -29.10 13.16 -7.91
CA VAL A 220 -29.30 14.06 -6.76
C VAL A 220 -28.82 15.45 -7.13
N SER A 221 -29.66 16.44 -6.85
CA SER A 221 -29.28 17.85 -6.88
C SER A 221 -29.13 18.39 -5.46
N ASP A 222 -28.19 19.31 -5.26
CA ASP A 222 -27.85 19.95 -3.99
C ASP A 222 -27.67 21.47 -4.18
N ASP A 223 -28.58 22.25 -3.59
CA ASP A 223 -28.63 23.72 -3.74
C ASP A 223 -27.60 24.49 -2.90
N VAL A 224 -27.05 23.85 -1.85
CA VAL A 224 -25.99 24.47 -1.02
C VAL A 224 -24.68 24.52 -1.79
N THR A 225 -24.40 23.45 -2.54
CA THR A 225 -23.20 23.31 -3.38
C THR A 225 -23.42 23.73 -4.84
N GLN A 226 -24.68 23.95 -5.23
CA GLN A 226 -25.13 24.17 -6.60
C GLN A 226 -24.64 23.05 -7.55
N THR A 227 -24.69 21.80 -7.08
CA THR A 227 -24.23 20.62 -7.83
C THR A 227 -25.39 19.70 -8.21
N PHE A 228 -25.26 19.11 -9.39
CA PHE A 228 -26.13 18.06 -9.89
C PHE A 228 -25.26 16.83 -10.20
N ALA A 229 -25.52 15.73 -9.51
CA ALA A 229 -24.61 14.59 -9.44
C ALA A 229 -25.35 13.25 -9.51
N ALA A 230 -24.76 12.27 -10.22
CA ALA A 230 -25.31 10.91 -10.31
C ALA A 230 -24.23 9.86 -10.61
N CYS A 231 -24.45 8.64 -10.13
CA CYS A 231 -23.73 7.44 -10.55
C CYS A 231 -24.77 6.34 -10.80
N LEU A 232 -25.21 6.23 -12.06
CA LEU A 232 -26.29 5.34 -12.50
C LEU A 232 -25.69 4.03 -13.01
N ARG A 233 -26.21 2.88 -12.56
CA ARG A 233 -25.71 1.57 -13.03
C ARG A 233 -26.44 1.17 -14.30
N THR A 234 -25.76 0.49 -15.21
CA THR A 234 -26.42 -0.07 -16.39
C THR A 234 -27.50 -1.07 -15.99
N ALA A 235 -28.64 -1.01 -16.67
CA ALA A 235 -29.66 -2.03 -16.65
C ALA A 235 -29.35 -3.03 -17.77
N GLU A 236 -29.48 -2.60 -19.03
CA GLU A 236 -29.15 -3.37 -20.23
C GLU A 236 -28.76 -2.42 -21.40
N PRO A 237 -27.91 -2.86 -22.35
CA PRO A 237 -26.91 -3.93 -22.22
C PRO A 237 -25.72 -3.48 -21.35
N ASP A 238 -25.02 -4.43 -20.73
CA ASP A 238 -23.99 -4.15 -19.70
C ASP A 238 -22.54 -4.11 -20.24
N ASN A 239 -22.37 -4.14 -21.56
CA ASN A 239 -21.12 -4.40 -22.27
C ASN A 239 -20.95 -3.47 -23.48
N ILE A 240 -19.81 -2.77 -23.58
CA ILE A 240 -19.34 -2.08 -24.79
C ILE A 240 -18.22 -2.92 -25.41
N PRO A 241 -18.46 -3.63 -26.53
CA PRO A 241 -17.50 -4.59 -27.10
C PRO A 241 -16.40 -3.93 -27.95
N GLU A 242 -16.65 -2.75 -28.50
CA GLU A 242 -15.73 -2.04 -29.41
C GLU A 242 -15.79 -0.52 -29.16
N LEU A 243 -14.62 0.13 -29.19
CA LEU A 243 -14.44 1.56 -28.92
C LEU A 243 -13.93 2.27 -30.17
N PHE A 244 -14.55 3.41 -30.51
CA PHE A 244 -14.14 4.29 -31.62
C PHE A 244 -13.92 3.56 -32.97
N GLY A 245 -14.79 2.58 -33.29
CA GLY A 245 -14.67 1.80 -34.54
C GLY A 245 -13.36 0.99 -34.64
N GLY A 246 -12.93 0.43 -33.50
CA GLY A 246 -11.77 -0.46 -33.43
C GLY A 246 -10.44 0.24 -33.21
N ALA A 247 -10.43 1.56 -32.98
CA ALA A 247 -9.20 2.31 -32.73
C ALA A 247 -8.48 1.91 -31.42
N MET A 248 -9.23 1.43 -30.42
CA MET A 248 -8.69 0.66 -29.28
C MET A 248 -9.08 -0.82 -29.44
N SER A 249 -8.44 -1.52 -30.39
CA SER A 249 -8.74 -2.93 -30.62
C SER A 249 -8.51 -3.77 -29.36
N GLY A 250 -9.28 -4.84 -29.19
CA GLY A 250 -9.17 -5.74 -28.04
C GLY A 250 -9.64 -5.19 -26.67
N ILE A 251 -9.99 -3.90 -26.55
CA ILE A 251 -10.48 -3.30 -25.30
C ILE A 251 -12.02 -3.26 -25.29
N SER A 252 -12.62 -4.01 -24.38
CA SER A 252 -14.06 -4.02 -24.09
C SER A 252 -14.34 -3.60 -22.64
N PHE A 253 -15.45 -2.89 -22.42
CA PHE A 253 -15.90 -2.45 -21.09
C PHE A 253 -17.14 -3.26 -20.65
N SER A 254 -17.18 -3.71 -19.40
CA SER A 254 -18.37 -4.32 -18.77
C SER A 254 -18.72 -3.67 -17.43
N ASN A 255 -19.85 -4.06 -16.81
CA ASN A 255 -20.33 -3.50 -15.53
C ASN A 255 -20.43 -1.95 -15.57
N LEU A 256 -21.06 -1.42 -16.61
CA LEU A 256 -21.05 0.00 -16.92
C LEU A 256 -21.78 0.84 -15.86
N MET A 257 -21.23 2.01 -15.57
CA MET A 257 -21.81 3.00 -14.65
C MET A 257 -21.67 4.40 -15.26
N PHE A 258 -22.80 5.06 -15.51
CA PHE A 258 -22.83 6.42 -16.04
C PHE A 258 -22.75 7.45 -14.90
N GLY A 259 -21.65 8.20 -14.90
CA GLY A 259 -21.38 9.29 -14.00
C GLY A 259 -21.77 10.64 -14.58
N VAL A 260 -22.45 11.45 -13.77
CA VAL A 260 -22.79 12.85 -14.05
C VAL A 260 -22.23 13.72 -12.93
N PHE A 261 -21.52 14.78 -13.28
CA PHE A 261 -21.23 15.88 -12.36
C PHE A 261 -21.32 17.22 -13.10
N ALA A 262 -22.24 18.09 -12.69
CA ALA A 262 -22.37 19.45 -13.20
C ALA A 262 -22.56 20.44 -12.05
N ARG A 263 -22.07 21.67 -12.22
CA ARG A 263 -22.45 22.82 -11.39
C ARG A 263 -23.49 23.66 -12.13
N TYR A 264 -24.38 24.32 -11.39
CA TYR A 264 -25.39 25.23 -11.94
C TYR A 264 -25.31 26.61 -11.28
N GLY A 265 -26.03 27.59 -11.83
CA GLY A 265 -25.99 29.00 -11.41
C GLY A 265 -25.13 29.91 -12.30
N ASP A 266 -24.21 29.34 -13.09
CA ASP A 266 -23.45 30.05 -14.14
C ASP A 266 -23.62 29.33 -15.48
N ALA A 267 -23.87 30.07 -16.56
CA ALA A 267 -24.01 29.52 -17.91
C ALA A 267 -22.69 28.97 -18.49
N THR A 268 -21.55 29.35 -17.91
CA THR A 268 -20.21 28.88 -18.26
C THR A 268 -19.77 27.64 -17.47
N ALA A 269 -20.56 27.18 -16.50
CA ALA A 269 -20.22 26.03 -15.66
C ALA A 269 -20.04 24.74 -16.48
N GLN A 270 -18.86 24.14 -16.39
CA GLN A 270 -18.52 22.92 -17.12
C GLN A 270 -19.34 21.73 -16.63
N LYS A 271 -19.88 20.96 -17.58
CA LYS A 271 -20.67 19.75 -17.35
C LYS A 271 -19.80 18.55 -17.69
N ASN A 272 -19.51 17.70 -16.71
CA ASN A 272 -18.63 16.56 -16.88
C ASN A 272 -19.47 15.27 -16.91
N PHE A 273 -19.30 14.50 -17.98
CA PHE A 273 -20.02 13.25 -18.24
C PHE A 273 -19.02 12.13 -18.52
N GLN A 274 -19.17 11.00 -17.84
CA GLN A 274 -18.29 9.85 -18.03
C GLN A 274 -19.03 8.52 -17.87
N VAL A 275 -18.60 7.49 -18.58
CA VAL A 275 -18.98 6.09 -18.33
C VAL A 275 -17.79 5.41 -17.69
N GLN A 276 -17.94 4.95 -16.45
CA GLN A 276 -16.97 4.08 -15.80
C GLN A 276 -17.33 2.62 -16.09
N GLY A 277 -16.34 1.75 -16.25
CA GLY A 277 -16.55 0.33 -16.49
C GLY A 277 -15.38 -0.51 -16.00
N THR A 278 -15.61 -1.82 -15.93
CA THR A 278 -14.56 -2.83 -15.74
C THR A 278 -13.94 -3.16 -17.09
N VAL A 279 -12.61 -3.18 -17.17
CA VAL A 279 -11.87 -3.54 -18.38
C VAL A 279 -10.93 -4.69 -18.07
N LYS A 280 -10.85 -5.69 -18.93
CA LYS A 280 -9.88 -6.78 -18.81
C LYS A 280 -8.77 -6.61 -19.84
N VAL A 281 -7.52 -6.57 -19.40
CA VAL A 281 -6.32 -6.54 -20.26
C VAL A 281 -5.36 -7.63 -19.79
N GLY A 282 -5.12 -8.64 -20.64
CA GLY A 282 -4.42 -9.85 -20.24
C GLY A 282 -5.12 -10.55 -19.07
N SER A 283 -4.38 -10.81 -18.00
CA SER A 283 -4.93 -11.28 -16.71
C SER A 283 -5.43 -10.15 -15.80
N ALA A 284 -5.12 -8.88 -16.08
CA ALA A 284 -5.48 -7.76 -15.22
C ALA A 284 -6.95 -7.34 -15.42
N GLN A 285 -7.64 -7.11 -14.31
CA GLN A 285 -8.97 -6.50 -14.28
C GLN A 285 -8.83 -5.09 -13.72
N LEU A 286 -9.02 -4.10 -14.58
CA LEU A 286 -8.69 -2.69 -14.41
C LEU A 286 -9.97 -1.82 -14.48
N THR A 287 -9.84 -0.54 -14.12
CA THR A 287 -10.95 0.43 -14.24
C THR A 287 -10.82 1.28 -15.50
N GLY A 288 -11.84 1.22 -16.36
CA GLY A 288 -11.98 2.04 -17.55
C GLY A 288 -12.89 3.24 -17.35
N TYR A 289 -12.64 4.29 -18.12
CA TYR A 289 -13.42 5.53 -18.22
C TYR A 289 -13.59 5.93 -19.68
N ILE A 290 -14.82 6.27 -20.10
CA ILE A 290 -15.10 6.93 -21.37
C ILE A 290 -15.61 8.33 -21.02
N TYR A 291 -14.93 9.38 -21.49
CA TYR A 291 -15.29 10.77 -21.26
C TYR A 291 -16.06 11.33 -22.45
N LEU A 292 -17.20 11.97 -22.18
CA LEU A 292 -18.10 12.51 -23.19
C LEU A 292 -18.07 14.04 -23.18
N GLN A 293 -17.96 14.66 -24.35
CA GLN A 293 -18.26 16.09 -24.53
C GLN A 293 -19.57 16.21 -25.31
N ASN A 294 -20.55 16.95 -24.76
CA ASN A 294 -21.85 17.19 -25.39
C ASN A 294 -22.50 15.90 -25.94
N SER A 295 -22.60 14.88 -25.08
CA SER A 295 -23.02 13.48 -25.35
C SER A 295 -22.18 12.64 -26.32
N THR A 296 -21.12 13.18 -26.94
CA THR A 296 -20.24 12.40 -27.83
C THR A 296 -19.01 11.88 -27.08
N PRO A 297 -18.69 10.57 -27.11
CA PRO A 297 -17.43 10.05 -26.61
C PRO A 297 -16.22 10.72 -27.29
N GLN A 298 -15.28 11.24 -26.49
CA GLN A 298 -14.05 11.89 -26.98
C GLN A 298 -12.78 11.18 -26.54
N VAL A 299 -12.76 10.64 -25.32
CA VAL A 299 -11.62 9.91 -24.77
C VAL A 299 -12.11 8.60 -24.15
N ALA A 300 -11.39 7.51 -24.37
CA ALA A 300 -11.46 6.34 -23.49
C ALA A 300 -10.09 6.13 -22.85
N SER A 301 -10.07 5.92 -21.53
CA SER A 301 -8.86 5.70 -20.72
C SER A 301 -9.06 4.49 -19.82
N VAL A 302 -8.03 3.65 -19.69
CA VAL A 302 -7.97 2.50 -18.80
C VAL A 302 -6.86 2.77 -17.80
N LYS A 303 -7.23 2.97 -16.54
CA LYS A 303 -6.27 3.24 -15.46
C LYS A 303 -5.65 1.93 -14.99
N VAL A 304 -4.32 1.93 -14.91
CA VAL A 304 -3.56 0.83 -14.32
C VAL A 304 -3.58 1.03 -12.80
N ASP A 305 -4.32 0.16 -12.11
CA ASP A 305 -4.40 0.07 -10.64
C ASP A 305 -3.76 -1.22 -10.09
N LYS A 306 -3.37 -2.14 -11.00
CA LYS A 306 -2.69 -3.42 -10.74
C LYS A 306 -1.56 -3.60 -11.75
N THR A 307 -0.62 -4.51 -11.48
CA THR A 307 0.48 -4.82 -12.41
C THR A 307 -0.05 -5.26 -13.78
N LEU A 308 0.44 -4.60 -14.84
CA LEU A 308 0.09 -4.86 -16.23
C LEU A 308 1.38 -4.89 -17.07
N SER A 309 1.63 -5.97 -17.82
CA SER A 309 2.79 -6.01 -18.72
C SER A 309 2.50 -5.30 -20.04
N ILE A 310 3.55 -4.74 -20.66
CA ILE A 310 3.47 -4.20 -22.02
C ILE A 310 3.20 -5.32 -23.03
N GLY A 311 3.67 -6.54 -22.76
CA GLY A 311 3.33 -7.74 -23.52
C GLY A 311 1.81 -8.01 -23.56
N ASP A 312 1.12 -7.97 -22.43
CA ASP A 312 -0.35 -8.15 -22.36
C ASP A 312 -1.09 -7.07 -23.17
N VAL A 313 -0.67 -5.80 -23.02
CA VAL A 313 -1.24 -4.68 -23.79
C VAL A 313 -1.04 -4.88 -25.29
N PHE A 314 0.14 -5.30 -25.74
CA PHE A 314 0.43 -5.45 -27.17
C PHE A 314 -0.30 -6.66 -27.75
N ASN A 315 -0.26 -7.80 -27.08
CA ASN A 315 -0.91 -9.03 -27.52
C ASN A 315 -2.43 -8.87 -27.66
N GLN A 316 -3.06 -8.05 -26.79
CA GLN A 316 -4.49 -7.78 -26.85
C GLN A 316 -4.85 -6.61 -27.77
N CYS A 317 -4.10 -5.50 -27.72
CA CYS A 317 -4.49 -4.24 -28.38
C CYS A 317 -3.84 -4.01 -29.75
N ILE A 318 -2.82 -4.80 -30.12
CA ILE A 318 -1.98 -4.62 -31.33
C ILE A 318 -1.76 -6.00 -31.98
N GLY A 319 -2.84 -6.73 -32.25
CA GLY A 319 -2.85 -8.19 -32.45
C GLY A 319 -2.00 -8.82 -33.57
N SER A 320 -1.26 -8.06 -34.37
CA SER A 320 -0.27 -8.58 -35.34
C SER A 320 1.19 -8.37 -34.94
N VAL A 321 1.48 -7.59 -33.89
CA VAL A 321 2.84 -7.25 -33.43
C VAL A 321 3.01 -7.72 -31.98
N VAL A 322 3.54 -8.93 -31.82
CA VAL A 322 3.92 -9.48 -30.50
C VAL A 322 5.10 -8.68 -29.94
N TRP A 323 5.10 -8.38 -28.64
CA TRP A 323 6.26 -7.78 -27.96
C TRP A 323 7.51 -8.67 -28.17
N PRO A 324 8.60 -8.18 -28.78
CA PRO A 324 9.72 -9.06 -29.14
C PRO A 324 10.38 -9.63 -27.88
N THR A 325 10.55 -10.95 -27.81
CA THR A 325 11.10 -11.64 -26.63
C THR A 325 12.55 -11.27 -26.32
N SER A 326 13.26 -10.66 -27.28
CA SER A 326 14.60 -10.09 -27.12
C SER A 326 14.62 -8.72 -26.44
N LEU A 327 13.48 -8.06 -26.26
CA LEU A 327 13.35 -6.79 -25.52
C LEU A 327 13.00 -7.04 -24.05
N ILE A 328 13.19 -6.00 -23.24
CA ILE A 328 12.83 -5.98 -21.81
C ILE A 328 11.31 -5.91 -21.72
N ASP A 329 10.67 -6.77 -20.93
CA ASP A 329 9.23 -6.65 -20.67
C ASP A 329 9.01 -5.54 -19.63
N ILE A 330 8.13 -4.59 -19.95
CA ILE A 330 7.85 -3.42 -19.11
C ILE A 330 6.59 -3.69 -18.30
N VAL A 331 6.68 -3.64 -16.97
CA VAL A 331 5.53 -3.79 -16.07
C VAL A 331 5.10 -2.40 -15.60
N PHE A 332 3.91 -1.99 -15.99
CA PHE A 332 3.32 -0.71 -15.62
C PHE A 332 2.88 -0.71 -14.15
N LYS A 333 3.25 0.36 -13.44
CA LYS A 333 2.90 0.65 -12.05
C LYS A 333 1.55 1.38 -11.97
N ALA A 334 0.96 1.35 -10.77
CA ALA A 334 -0.26 2.07 -10.46
C ALA A 334 -0.10 3.57 -10.77
N GLY A 335 -1.05 4.14 -11.50
CA GLY A 335 -0.98 5.52 -12.01
C GLY A 335 -0.60 5.64 -13.49
N SER A 336 -0.16 4.55 -14.13
CA SER A 336 -0.13 4.48 -15.60
C SER A 336 -1.55 4.49 -16.17
N GLN A 337 -1.73 4.95 -17.41
CA GLN A 337 -3.01 4.85 -18.12
C GLN A 337 -2.85 4.60 -19.62
N LEU A 338 -3.67 3.70 -20.15
CA LEU A 338 -3.80 3.40 -21.58
C LEU A 338 -5.02 4.15 -22.11
N TYR A 339 -4.86 5.07 -23.07
CA TYR A 339 -5.96 5.90 -23.54
C TYR A 339 -5.97 6.18 -25.04
N TYR A 340 -7.16 6.38 -25.61
CA TYR A 340 -7.38 6.91 -26.95
C TYR A 340 -8.13 8.23 -26.88
N CYS A 341 -7.66 9.22 -27.63
CA CYS A 341 -8.29 10.55 -27.75
C CYS A 341 -8.69 10.83 -29.21
N ASN A 342 -9.98 11.04 -29.44
CA ASN A 342 -10.60 11.17 -30.76
C ASN A 342 -10.78 12.62 -31.23
N THR A 343 -9.78 13.49 -30.99
CA THR A 343 -9.86 14.89 -31.42
C THR A 343 -9.57 15.04 -32.91
N ALA A 344 -10.45 15.75 -33.62
CA ALA A 344 -10.18 16.18 -35.01
C ALA A 344 -9.07 17.26 -35.10
N SER A 345 -8.72 17.90 -33.97
CA SER A 345 -7.58 18.80 -33.84
C SER A 345 -6.31 18.07 -33.45
N SER A 346 -5.16 18.53 -33.95
CA SER A 346 -3.82 18.10 -33.54
C SER A 346 -3.39 18.67 -32.18
N GLN A 347 -4.35 19.08 -31.35
CA GLN A 347 -4.12 19.75 -30.07
C GLN A 347 -4.60 18.85 -28.92
N PRO A 348 -3.89 18.81 -27.77
CA PRO A 348 -4.29 18.00 -26.64
C PRO A 348 -5.65 18.41 -26.06
N LEU A 349 -6.42 17.43 -25.57
CA LEU A 349 -7.71 17.65 -24.94
C LEU A 349 -7.57 17.71 -23.41
N SER A 350 -7.96 18.83 -22.81
CA SER A 350 -8.03 18.98 -21.35
C SER A 350 -9.41 18.55 -20.85
N LEU A 351 -9.48 17.67 -19.86
CA LEU A 351 -10.72 17.15 -19.27
C LEU A 351 -10.65 17.10 -17.74
N ASP A 352 -11.71 17.57 -17.08
CA ASP A 352 -11.90 17.34 -15.65
C ASP A 352 -12.52 15.96 -15.42
N THR A 353 -11.98 15.19 -14.48
CA THR A 353 -12.36 13.78 -14.27
C THR A 353 -12.78 13.53 -12.83
N PHE A 354 -13.90 12.87 -12.60
CA PHE A 354 -14.35 12.51 -11.24
C PHE A 354 -14.37 10.99 -11.05
N ALA A 355 -14.67 10.54 -9.83
CA ALA A 355 -14.79 9.12 -9.51
C ALA A 355 -16.24 8.81 -9.10
N CYS A 356 -16.84 7.81 -9.73
CA CYS A 356 -18.05 7.20 -9.21
C CYS A 356 -17.67 6.09 -8.22
N PRO A 357 -18.17 6.13 -6.97
CA PRO A 357 -17.96 5.05 -6.00
C PRO A 357 -18.62 3.75 -6.47
N ALA A 358 -18.04 2.61 -6.09
CA ALA A 358 -18.58 1.30 -6.46
C ALA A 358 -19.91 0.97 -5.74
N THR A 359 -20.17 1.58 -4.58
CA THR A 359 -21.37 1.37 -3.76
C THR A 359 -22.61 1.98 -4.44
N ALA A 360 -23.73 1.26 -4.44
CA ALA A 360 -24.98 1.78 -4.99
C ALA A 360 -25.53 2.94 -4.13
N GLY A 361 -26.03 4.00 -4.76
CA GLY A 361 -26.66 5.13 -4.08
C GLY A 361 -25.70 6.20 -3.53
N THR A 362 -24.39 5.99 -3.55
CA THR A 362 -23.40 7.02 -3.20
C THR A 362 -23.07 7.91 -4.40
N LEU A 363 -22.96 9.23 -4.16
CA LEU A 363 -22.72 10.24 -5.19
C LEU A 363 -21.24 10.31 -5.63
N PRO A 364 -20.95 10.80 -6.85
CA PRO A 364 -19.59 10.98 -7.31
C PRO A 364 -18.84 12.03 -6.47
N ALA A 365 -17.54 11.85 -6.32
CA ALA A 365 -16.67 12.88 -5.77
C ALA A 365 -16.62 14.11 -6.68
N ALA A 366 -16.31 15.29 -6.12
CA ALA A 366 -16.11 16.48 -6.94
C ALA A 366 -14.95 16.30 -7.94
N PRO A 367 -14.99 16.95 -9.12
CA PRO A 367 -13.86 17.01 -10.04
C PRO A 367 -12.59 17.58 -9.38
N PRO A 368 -11.40 17.30 -9.92
CA PRO A 368 -10.15 17.67 -9.30
C PRO A 368 -9.90 19.17 -9.52
N ALA A 369 -9.00 19.76 -8.75
CA ALA A 369 -8.60 21.17 -8.96
C ALA A 369 -7.78 21.39 -10.25
N SER A 370 -7.38 20.31 -10.94
CA SER A 370 -6.65 20.33 -12.21
C SER A 370 -7.21 19.30 -13.18
N SER A 371 -7.28 19.68 -14.46
CA SER A 371 -7.69 18.83 -15.57
C SER A 371 -6.57 17.88 -16.01
N ILE A 372 -6.94 16.73 -16.57
CA ILE A 372 -6.00 15.80 -17.23
C ILE A 372 -5.92 16.14 -18.71
N VAL A 373 -4.69 16.18 -19.25
CA VAL A 373 -4.41 16.50 -20.66
C VAL A 373 -4.13 15.22 -21.45
N TYR A 374 -4.97 14.93 -22.45
CA TYR A 374 -4.89 13.75 -23.31
C TYR A 374 -4.35 14.13 -24.71
N GLN A 375 -3.32 13.43 -25.18
CA GLN A 375 -2.78 13.61 -26.54
C GLN A 375 -3.68 12.92 -27.58
N PRO A 376 -3.83 13.46 -28.81
CA PRO A 376 -4.58 12.80 -29.87
C PRO A 376 -4.07 11.37 -30.20
N GLY A 377 -4.97 10.47 -30.59
CA GLY A 377 -4.64 9.10 -30.97
C GLY A 377 -4.49 8.13 -29.79
N PHE A 378 -3.89 6.96 -30.04
CA PHE A 378 -3.74 5.88 -29.05
C PHE A 378 -2.40 6.00 -28.32
N ASN A 379 -2.43 6.10 -27.00
CA ASN A 379 -1.28 6.43 -26.16
C ASN A 379 -1.27 5.61 -24.87
N ILE A 380 -0.09 5.34 -24.32
CA ILE A 380 0.13 4.89 -22.95
C ILE A 380 0.89 5.99 -22.21
N GLN A 381 0.28 6.56 -21.16
CA GLN A 381 1.06 7.27 -20.15
C GLN A 381 1.64 6.22 -19.22
N ALA A 382 2.93 5.96 -19.35
CA ALA A 382 3.65 4.88 -18.69
C ALA A 382 4.38 5.39 -17.44
N LEU A 383 4.23 4.63 -16.36
CA LEU A 383 5.02 4.72 -15.13
C LEU A 383 5.55 3.32 -14.83
N PHE A 384 6.87 3.12 -14.85
CA PHE A 384 7.47 1.80 -14.61
C PHE A 384 8.90 1.91 -14.09
N ASP A 385 9.38 0.87 -13.42
CA ASP A 385 10.77 0.80 -12.95
C ASP A 385 11.65 0.09 -13.99
N LEU A 386 12.86 0.61 -14.21
CA LEU A 386 13.88 0.01 -15.06
C LEU A 386 15.17 -0.16 -14.26
N THR A 387 15.69 -1.38 -14.21
CA THR A 387 16.93 -1.73 -13.51
C THR A 387 18.04 -1.99 -14.51
N LEU A 388 19.17 -1.30 -14.37
CA LEU A 388 20.41 -1.54 -15.14
C LEU A 388 21.53 -1.99 -14.18
N VAL A 389 22.24 -1.02 -13.60
CA VAL A 389 23.10 -1.19 -12.42
C VAL A 389 22.32 -0.82 -11.15
N THR A 390 21.60 0.30 -11.23
CA THR A 390 20.59 0.76 -10.26
C THR A 390 19.19 0.67 -10.86
N THR A 391 18.17 0.71 -10.01
CA THR A 391 16.75 0.85 -10.42
C THR A 391 16.37 2.32 -10.43
N PHE A 392 15.73 2.77 -11.50
CA PHE A 392 15.14 4.11 -11.60
C PHE A 392 13.75 4.06 -12.20
N GLU A 393 12.89 4.99 -11.77
CA GLU A 393 11.53 5.12 -12.28
C GLU A 393 11.51 5.91 -13.59
N VAL A 394 10.75 5.41 -14.56
CA VAL A 394 10.57 5.99 -15.90
C VAL A 394 9.13 6.48 -16.03
N VAL A 395 8.98 7.76 -16.32
CA VAL A 395 7.69 8.43 -16.55
C VAL A 395 7.66 8.99 -17.97
N GLY A 396 6.70 8.58 -18.80
CA GLY A 396 6.63 9.09 -20.17
C GLY A 396 5.41 8.65 -20.97
N ASN A 397 5.25 9.23 -22.15
CA ASN A 397 4.20 8.85 -23.09
C ASN A 397 4.76 7.91 -24.18
N ILE A 398 4.05 6.83 -24.44
CA ILE A 398 4.32 5.84 -25.48
C ILE A 398 3.17 5.95 -26.50
N GLN A 399 3.47 6.22 -27.77
CA GLN A 399 2.43 6.30 -28.80
C GLN A 399 2.27 4.95 -29.49
N ILE A 400 1.01 4.48 -29.59
CA ILE A 400 0.66 3.24 -30.28
C ILE A 400 0.22 3.60 -31.71
N ALA A 401 0.95 3.08 -32.70
CA ALA A 401 0.63 3.20 -34.12
C ALA A 401 0.16 1.86 -34.68
N LYS A 402 -0.33 1.86 -35.94
CA LYS A 402 -0.85 0.66 -36.62
C LYS A 402 0.26 -0.30 -37.06
N ASP A 403 1.48 0.20 -37.23
CA ASP A 403 2.67 -0.50 -37.72
C ASP A 403 3.67 -0.88 -36.61
N GLY A 404 3.36 -0.52 -35.36
CA GLY A 404 4.15 -0.84 -34.17
C GLY A 404 4.02 0.26 -33.11
N VAL A 405 4.92 0.21 -32.13
CA VAL A 405 5.00 1.24 -31.09
C VAL A 405 6.34 1.95 -31.19
N THR A 406 6.30 3.27 -31.01
CA THR A 406 7.48 4.12 -30.89
C THR A 406 7.38 4.99 -29.64
N ALA A 407 8.42 4.97 -28.81
CA ALA A 407 8.54 5.85 -27.64
C ALA A 407 9.92 6.52 -27.62
N SER A 408 9.95 7.73 -27.07
CA SER A 408 11.17 8.48 -26.78
C SER A 408 10.96 9.23 -25.46
N ILE A 409 11.34 8.60 -24.35
CA ILE A 409 11.07 9.09 -22.99
C ILE A 409 12.36 9.71 -22.44
N ALA A 410 12.38 11.03 -22.25
CA ALA A 410 13.52 11.73 -21.66
C ALA A 410 13.62 11.44 -20.15
N LEU A 411 14.80 11.03 -19.69
CA LEU A 411 15.08 10.83 -18.26
C LEU A 411 15.63 12.11 -17.64
N ALA A 412 15.39 12.30 -16.33
CA ALA A 412 15.85 13.51 -15.63
C ALA A 412 17.37 13.52 -15.40
N ASN A 413 17.93 12.40 -14.95
CA ASN A 413 19.32 12.28 -14.52
C ASN A 413 20.15 11.44 -15.51
N PRO A 414 21.46 11.72 -15.66
CA PRO A 414 22.39 10.84 -16.37
C PRO A 414 22.35 9.40 -15.83
N ILE A 415 22.65 8.43 -16.68
CA ILE A 415 22.80 7.02 -16.29
C ILE A 415 24.29 6.71 -16.17
N ASP A 416 24.75 6.41 -14.96
CA ASP A 416 26.11 5.94 -14.70
C ASP A 416 26.18 4.40 -14.74
N ILE A 417 27.10 3.88 -15.54
CA ILE A 417 27.44 2.47 -15.69
C ILE A 417 28.95 2.34 -15.45
N TYR A 418 29.32 2.26 -14.17
CA TYR A 418 30.70 2.28 -13.68
C TYR A 418 31.51 3.49 -14.18
N ILE A 419 32.41 3.28 -15.15
CA ILE A 419 33.30 4.30 -15.73
C ILE A 419 32.70 4.97 -16.99
N MET A 420 31.44 4.68 -17.31
CA MET A 420 30.71 5.24 -18.46
C MET A 420 29.45 5.98 -17.98
N THR A 421 29.22 7.19 -18.48
CA THR A 421 28.01 7.98 -18.20
C THR A 421 27.27 8.26 -19.51
N ILE A 422 25.97 7.96 -19.55
CA ILE A 422 25.07 8.33 -20.64
C ILE A 422 24.25 9.54 -20.17
N ALA A 423 24.42 10.70 -20.82
CA ALA A 423 23.66 11.91 -20.50
C ALA A 423 22.76 12.33 -21.68
N ALA A 424 22.10 13.48 -21.56
CA ALA A 424 21.16 13.98 -22.56
C ALA A 424 21.76 14.05 -23.99
N PRO A 425 20.94 13.85 -25.04
CA PRO A 425 21.36 14.05 -26.43
C PRO A 425 21.99 15.43 -26.64
N LYS A 426 23.07 15.48 -27.44
CA LYS A 426 23.86 16.69 -27.73
C LYS A 426 24.42 17.44 -26.51
N ALA A 427 24.39 16.86 -25.31
CA ALA A 427 24.93 17.54 -24.13
C ALA A 427 26.46 17.73 -24.25
N THR A 428 26.93 18.89 -23.79
CA THR A 428 28.35 19.30 -23.79
C THR A 428 29.07 19.00 -22.47
N SER A 429 28.32 18.65 -21.44
CA SER A 429 28.76 18.11 -20.15
C SER A 429 27.89 16.90 -19.77
N ALA A 430 28.36 16.07 -18.84
CA ALA A 430 27.63 14.89 -18.36
C ALA A 430 26.45 15.30 -17.43
N SER A 431 25.44 15.95 -18.01
CA SER A 431 24.32 16.57 -17.31
C SER A 431 23.01 16.37 -18.08
N GLY A 432 21.91 16.14 -17.36
CA GLY A 432 20.62 15.74 -17.93
C GLY A 432 20.60 14.27 -18.35
N GLY A 433 19.43 13.62 -18.28
CA GLY A 433 19.30 12.20 -18.62
C GLY A 433 19.12 11.91 -20.11
N PRO A 434 19.46 10.69 -20.56
CA PRO A 434 19.27 10.26 -21.94
C PRO A 434 17.79 10.02 -22.26
N ALA A 435 17.47 9.87 -23.55
CA ALA A 435 16.15 9.44 -23.98
C ALA A 435 16.08 7.92 -24.10
N LEU A 436 15.19 7.26 -23.36
CA LEU A 436 14.82 5.87 -23.58
C LEU A 436 14.01 5.78 -24.88
N ALA A 437 14.64 5.21 -25.92
CA ALA A 437 14.03 4.93 -27.21
C ALA A 437 13.52 3.49 -27.24
N ILE A 438 12.27 3.33 -27.70
CA ILE A 438 11.63 2.02 -27.92
C ILE A 438 11.04 2.05 -29.33
N SER A 439 11.29 1.00 -30.11
CA SER A 439 10.64 0.75 -31.40
C SER A 439 10.32 -0.73 -31.55
N THR A 440 9.07 -1.07 -31.84
CA THR A 440 8.67 -2.43 -32.25
C THR A 440 8.32 -2.54 -33.73
N VAL A 441 8.50 -1.46 -34.50
CA VAL A 441 8.23 -1.42 -35.94
C VAL A 441 9.08 -2.46 -36.67
N ALA A 442 8.46 -3.22 -37.56
CA ALA A 442 9.10 -4.34 -38.25
C ALA A 442 10.34 -3.90 -39.05
N GLY A 443 11.47 -4.57 -38.84
CA GLY A 443 12.77 -4.23 -39.45
C GLY A 443 13.52 -3.08 -38.76
N LYS A 444 12.96 -2.52 -37.69
CA LYS A 444 13.56 -1.46 -36.85
C LYS A 444 13.33 -1.73 -35.35
N GLN A 445 13.26 -3.00 -34.94
CA GLN A 445 13.03 -3.35 -33.55
C GLN A 445 14.26 -2.96 -32.70
N SER A 446 14.08 -2.10 -31.72
CA SER A 446 15.15 -1.64 -30.83
C SER A 446 14.60 -1.15 -29.49
N MET A 447 15.38 -1.37 -28.44
CA MET A 447 15.24 -0.69 -27.15
C MET A 447 16.62 -0.19 -26.74
N GLY A 448 16.70 0.99 -26.14
CA GLY A 448 17.99 1.54 -25.74
C GLY A 448 17.93 3.02 -25.35
N PHE A 449 19.08 3.57 -25.01
CA PHE A 449 19.25 4.97 -24.64
C PHE A 449 19.89 5.74 -25.79
N ALA A 450 19.26 6.83 -26.22
CA ALA A 450 19.85 7.82 -27.11
C ALA A 450 20.38 8.99 -26.26
N GLY A 451 21.66 9.32 -26.38
CA GLY A 451 22.31 10.33 -25.56
C GLY A 451 23.74 10.65 -25.98
N SER A 452 24.35 11.66 -25.35
CA SER A 452 25.81 11.82 -25.41
C SER A 452 26.47 10.87 -24.41
N VAL A 453 27.67 10.37 -24.71
CA VAL A 453 28.37 9.39 -23.86
C VAL A 453 29.74 9.90 -23.41
N TRP A 454 30.00 9.76 -22.11
CA TRP A 454 31.29 9.97 -21.49
C TRP A 454 31.88 8.63 -21.04
N PHE A 455 33.18 8.47 -21.23
CA PHE A 455 33.94 7.32 -20.78
C PHE A 455 35.20 7.82 -20.08
N MET A 456 35.38 7.44 -18.81
CA MET A 456 36.38 8.02 -17.91
C MET A 456 36.34 9.57 -17.92
N GLN A 457 35.14 10.15 -17.82
CA GLN A 457 34.85 11.60 -17.90
C GLN A 457 35.30 12.33 -19.19
N ALA A 458 35.83 11.63 -20.19
CA ALA A 458 36.11 12.14 -21.52
C ALA A 458 34.89 11.93 -22.45
N SER A 459 34.66 12.83 -23.42
CA SER A 459 33.54 12.70 -24.37
C SER A 459 33.90 11.76 -25.53
N PHE A 460 33.05 10.76 -25.78
CA PHE A 460 33.25 9.69 -26.76
C PHE A 460 32.12 9.60 -27.81
N GLY A 461 31.27 10.62 -27.87
CA GLY A 461 30.19 10.72 -28.85
C GLY A 461 29.07 11.66 -28.41
N VAL A 462 28.49 12.34 -29.39
CA VAL A 462 27.18 13.00 -29.28
C VAL A 462 26.16 12.17 -30.06
N ASP A 463 24.95 12.04 -29.53
CA ASP A 463 23.83 11.29 -30.13
C ASP A 463 24.16 9.80 -30.41
N VAL A 464 24.87 9.15 -29.48
CA VAL A 464 25.11 7.71 -29.50
C VAL A 464 23.84 6.98 -29.07
N SER A 465 23.52 5.87 -29.75
CA SER A 465 22.50 4.92 -29.30
C SER A 465 23.17 3.73 -28.61
N VAL A 466 22.83 3.51 -27.34
CA VAL A 466 23.25 2.38 -26.53
C VAL A 466 22.07 1.42 -26.42
N MET A 467 22.16 0.26 -27.05
CA MET A 467 21.06 -0.70 -27.13
C MET A 467 20.98 -1.56 -25.87
N SER A 468 19.76 -1.88 -25.43
CA SER A 468 19.48 -2.88 -24.40
C SER A 468 18.68 -4.04 -24.99
N SER A 469 19.09 -5.26 -24.67
CA SER A 469 18.47 -6.50 -25.14
C SER A 469 18.62 -7.63 -24.13
N LYS A 470 17.91 -8.74 -24.35
CA LYS A 470 18.18 -10.01 -23.69
C LYS A 470 19.17 -10.82 -24.52
N ASN A 471 20.22 -11.34 -23.88
CA ASN A 471 21.15 -12.25 -24.51
C ASN A 471 20.53 -13.65 -24.71
N SER A 472 21.28 -14.58 -25.32
CA SER A 472 20.82 -15.94 -25.62
C SER A 472 20.51 -16.80 -24.38
N LYS A 473 20.94 -16.37 -23.19
CA LYS A 473 20.60 -17.00 -21.89
C LYS A 473 19.36 -16.39 -21.24
N GLY A 474 18.79 -15.32 -21.82
CA GLY A 474 17.67 -14.55 -21.27
C GLY A 474 18.07 -13.38 -20.37
N ASN A 475 19.36 -13.20 -20.11
CA ASN A 475 19.89 -12.19 -19.19
C ASN A 475 19.99 -10.83 -19.89
N MET A 476 19.85 -9.75 -19.12
CA MET A 476 19.98 -8.39 -19.65
C MET A 476 21.40 -8.12 -20.15
N GLN A 477 21.50 -7.53 -21.33
CA GLN A 477 22.74 -7.09 -21.95
C GLN A 477 22.55 -5.68 -22.52
N ILE A 478 23.54 -4.82 -22.26
CA ILE A 478 23.66 -3.49 -22.86
C ILE A 478 24.84 -3.54 -23.81
N ASP A 479 24.66 -3.08 -25.05
CA ASP A 479 25.70 -2.95 -26.07
C ASP A 479 25.78 -1.51 -26.57
N GLY A 480 27.00 -0.97 -26.65
CA GLY A 480 27.28 0.35 -27.19
C GLY A 480 28.57 0.36 -28.01
N THR A 481 28.73 1.39 -28.84
CA THR A 481 29.99 1.66 -29.53
C THR A 481 30.44 3.07 -29.20
N LEU A 482 31.66 3.20 -28.69
CA LEU A 482 32.29 4.47 -28.35
C LEU A 482 33.27 4.87 -29.45
N THR A 483 33.47 6.16 -29.69
CA THR A 483 34.49 6.65 -30.64
C THR A 483 35.30 7.78 -30.01
N ALA A 484 36.62 7.63 -29.95
CA ALA A 484 37.50 8.65 -29.38
C ALA A 484 37.49 9.93 -30.22
N LEU A 485 36.81 10.99 -29.76
CA LEU A 485 36.71 12.26 -30.48
C LEU A 485 38.00 13.12 -30.37
N SER A 486 38.72 12.94 -29.26
CA SER A 486 40.03 13.54 -28.97
C SER A 486 41.15 12.53 -29.19
N ASP A 487 42.37 13.02 -29.32
CA ASP A 487 43.57 12.17 -29.34
C ASP A 487 44.07 11.94 -27.91
N TYR A 488 44.12 10.67 -27.49
CA TYR A 488 44.65 10.24 -26.19
C TYR A 488 45.85 9.30 -26.38
N SER A 489 46.63 9.49 -27.43
CA SER A 489 47.87 8.76 -27.68
C SER A 489 48.86 8.85 -26.49
N PRO A 490 49.57 7.77 -26.12
CA PRO A 490 49.63 6.48 -26.82
C PRO A 490 48.43 5.56 -26.54
N PHE A 491 47.62 5.82 -25.52
CA PHE A 491 46.59 4.89 -25.02
C PHE A 491 45.43 4.65 -26.00
N LEU A 492 44.97 5.72 -26.64
CA LEU A 492 43.83 5.66 -27.56
C LEU A 492 43.88 6.78 -28.61
N PRO A 493 44.33 6.47 -29.85
CA PRO A 493 44.37 7.45 -30.93
C PRO A 493 42.98 8.00 -31.29
N LYS A 494 42.94 9.22 -31.82
CA LYS A 494 41.70 9.85 -32.31
C LYS A 494 41.01 8.98 -33.38
N ASN A 495 39.68 8.96 -33.33
CA ASN A 495 38.77 8.14 -34.14
C ASN A 495 38.85 6.62 -33.90
N THR A 496 39.54 6.14 -32.84
CA THR A 496 39.47 4.73 -32.46
C THR A 496 38.06 4.37 -31.98
N SER A 497 37.52 3.27 -32.49
CA SER A 497 36.20 2.75 -32.12
C SER A 497 36.32 1.57 -31.15
N LEU A 498 35.61 1.65 -30.02
CA LEU A 498 35.59 0.64 -28.96
C LEU A 498 34.18 0.08 -28.81
N GLY A 499 34.03 -1.24 -28.68
CA GLY A 499 32.76 -1.86 -28.32
C GLY A 499 32.64 -1.93 -26.80
N VAL A 500 31.51 -1.48 -26.23
CA VAL A 500 31.24 -1.60 -24.78
C VAL A 500 30.05 -2.52 -24.57
N ARG A 501 30.19 -3.43 -23.61
CA ARG A 501 29.14 -4.34 -23.19
C ARG A 501 28.99 -4.34 -21.67
N TYR A 502 27.76 -4.45 -21.19
CA TYR A 502 27.48 -4.77 -19.80
C TYR A 502 26.42 -5.87 -19.70
N SER A 503 26.70 -6.93 -18.94
CA SER A 503 25.70 -7.90 -18.48
C SER A 503 26.02 -8.36 -17.06
N LYS A 504 25.06 -8.23 -16.15
CA LYS A 504 25.24 -8.58 -14.73
C LYS A 504 25.67 -10.03 -14.53
N ASP A 505 25.09 -10.93 -15.33
CA ASP A 505 25.24 -12.38 -15.18
C ASP A 505 26.24 -13.01 -16.17
N ASP A 506 26.79 -12.21 -17.11
CA ASP A 506 27.63 -12.69 -18.21
C ASP A 506 28.93 -11.86 -18.35
N GLY A 507 29.70 -11.83 -17.25
CA GLY A 507 31.05 -11.26 -17.22
C GLY A 507 31.13 -9.74 -17.05
N GLY A 508 30.05 -9.08 -16.63
CA GLY A 508 30.06 -7.69 -16.17
C GLY A 508 30.26 -6.65 -17.27
N PHE A 509 30.97 -5.57 -16.92
CA PHE A 509 31.35 -4.48 -17.81
C PHE A 509 32.62 -4.84 -18.58
N GLN A 510 32.53 -4.76 -19.90
CA GLN A 510 33.56 -5.19 -20.84
C GLN A 510 33.79 -4.10 -21.89
N VAL A 511 35.06 -3.88 -22.23
CA VAL A 511 35.45 -3.07 -23.40
C VAL A 511 36.21 -3.96 -24.37
N THR A 512 35.81 -3.90 -25.64
CA THR A 512 36.34 -4.69 -26.75
C THR A 512 36.95 -3.78 -27.81
N ASN A 513 37.85 -4.34 -28.63
CA ASN A 513 38.64 -3.61 -29.63
C ASN A 513 39.60 -2.54 -29.05
N TRP A 514 39.99 -2.67 -27.78
CA TRP A 514 41.03 -1.80 -27.21
C TRP A 514 42.39 -2.09 -27.86
N PRO A 515 43.09 -1.10 -28.44
CA PRO A 515 44.36 -1.32 -29.12
C PRO A 515 45.51 -1.57 -28.13
N SER A 516 46.46 -2.44 -28.49
CA SER A 516 47.73 -2.51 -27.77
C SER A 516 48.57 -1.27 -28.06
N PHE A 517 49.25 -0.73 -27.04
CA PHE A 517 50.07 0.48 -27.17
C PHE A 517 51.43 0.34 -26.48
N ASP A 518 52.41 1.08 -26.97
CA ASP A 518 53.72 1.18 -26.33
C ASP A 518 53.71 2.30 -25.28
N TYR A 519 54.14 1.96 -24.06
CA TYR A 519 54.15 2.84 -22.91
C TYR A 519 55.55 2.86 -22.29
N LEU A 520 56.17 4.04 -22.27
CA LEU A 520 57.52 4.24 -21.75
C LEU A 520 57.45 4.88 -20.37
N THR A 521 57.89 4.16 -19.35
CA THR A 521 57.80 4.59 -17.95
C THR A 521 59.07 4.28 -17.15
N LYS A 522 59.22 4.99 -16.02
CA LYS A 522 60.22 4.77 -14.97
C LYS A 522 59.59 4.32 -13.65
N ALA A 523 58.32 3.90 -13.67
CA ALA A 523 57.57 3.51 -12.48
C ALA A 523 58.19 2.32 -11.72
N ILE A 524 58.93 1.45 -12.41
CA ILE A 524 59.67 0.34 -11.80
C ILE A 524 61.17 0.67 -11.83
N ASP A 525 61.78 0.83 -10.65
CA ASP A 525 63.22 0.82 -10.49
C ASP A 525 63.71 -0.64 -10.34
N PHE A 526 63.89 -1.30 -11.48
CA PHE A 526 64.32 -2.70 -11.56
C PHE A 526 65.64 -2.96 -10.81
N ILE A 527 66.52 -1.96 -10.69
CA ILE A 527 67.80 -2.09 -9.98
C ILE A 527 67.56 -2.06 -8.47
N LYS A 528 66.84 -1.05 -7.98
CA LYS A 528 66.54 -0.91 -6.55
C LYS A 528 65.75 -2.11 -6.02
N THR A 529 64.74 -2.56 -6.76
CA THR A 529 63.93 -3.72 -6.36
C THR A 529 64.73 -5.04 -6.43
N LEU A 530 65.71 -5.17 -7.34
CA LEU A 530 66.63 -6.32 -7.34
C LEU A 530 67.61 -6.28 -6.14
N GLN A 531 68.09 -5.11 -5.74
CA GLN A 531 68.90 -4.92 -4.53
C GLN A 531 68.07 -5.28 -3.28
N GLU A 532 66.83 -4.77 -3.17
CA GLU A 532 65.91 -5.05 -2.06
C GLU A 532 65.59 -6.56 -1.94
N LEU A 533 65.43 -7.27 -3.07
CA LEU A 533 65.28 -8.72 -3.10
C LEU A 533 66.56 -9.47 -2.69
N SER A 534 67.74 -8.99 -3.12
CA SER A 534 69.03 -9.55 -2.71
C SER A 534 69.29 -9.40 -1.20
N ASP A 535 68.91 -8.26 -0.62
CA ASP A 535 69.08 -7.99 0.81
C ASP A 535 68.21 -8.88 1.72
N GLN A 536 67.16 -9.50 1.16
CA GLN A 536 66.27 -10.46 1.79
C GLN A 536 66.68 -11.93 1.56
N GLY A 537 67.75 -12.18 0.80
CA GLY A 537 68.23 -13.51 0.43
C GLY A 537 68.85 -14.33 1.59
N SER A 538 69.10 -15.61 1.31
CA SER A 538 69.56 -16.61 2.28
C SER A 538 70.84 -16.24 3.04
N SER A 539 70.83 -16.39 4.36
CA SER A 539 71.96 -16.07 5.25
C SER A 539 73.16 -17.00 5.03
N GLY A 540 74.12 -16.53 4.22
CA GLY A 540 75.36 -17.24 3.92
C GLY A 540 75.99 -16.80 2.60
N CYS A 541 75.17 -16.31 1.66
CA CYS A 541 75.63 -15.62 0.46
C CYS A 541 75.92 -14.15 0.80
N GLY A 542 76.92 -13.55 0.14
CA GLY A 542 77.25 -12.13 0.34
C GLY A 542 76.13 -11.18 -0.09
N LYS A 543 76.14 -9.93 0.38
CA LYS A 543 75.24 -8.85 -0.07
C LYS A 543 75.84 -8.12 -1.29
N LEU A 544 74.99 -7.48 -2.09
CA LEU A 544 75.39 -6.59 -3.18
C LEU A 544 75.82 -5.21 -2.64
N VAL A 545 77.00 -5.13 -2.01
CA VAL A 545 77.42 -3.93 -1.25
C VAL A 545 77.84 -2.72 -2.11
N ASP A 546 78.27 -2.94 -3.37
CA ASP A 546 78.82 -1.89 -4.26
C ASP A 546 78.07 -1.76 -5.61
N PHE A 547 76.77 -2.08 -5.66
CA PHE A 547 75.95 -2.07 -6.89
C PHE A 547 75.50 -0.65 -7.29
N ALA A 548 76.46 0.27 -7.50
CA ALA A 548 76.21 1.71 -7.70
C ALA A 548 76.02 2.11 -9.18
N PHE A 549 74.78 2.33 -9.58
CA PHE A 549 74.41 2.76 -10.94
C PHE A 549 74.56 4.27 -11.15
N LYS A 550 75.14 4.68 -12.28
CA LYS A 550 75.15 6.08 -12.75
C LYS A 550 74.05 6.41 -13.76
N SER A 551 73.18 5.45 -14.10
CA SER A 551 72.14 5.63 -15.12
C SER A 551 70.93 4.75 -14.82
N LEU A 552 69.73 5.36 -14.88
CA LEU A 552 68.46 4.68 -14.65
C LEU A 552 68.07 3.81 -15.86
N LEU A 553 67.54 2.61 -15.60
CA LEU A 553 66.88 1.79 -16.61
C LEU A 553 65.59 2.49 -17.07
N ALA A 554 65.41 2.65 -18.37
CA ALA A 554 64.15 3.07 -18.96
C ALA A 554 63.45 1.85 -19.55
N SER A 555 62.18 1.64 -19.20
CA SER A 555 61.42 0.44 -19.57
C SER A 555 60.32 0.81 -20.55
N THR A 556 60.25 0.08 -21.67
CA THR A 556 59.19 0.22 -22.67
C THR A 556 58.31 -1.02 -22.62
N PHE A 557 57.03 -0.81 -22.29
CA PHE A 557 56.02 -1.86 -22.17
C PHE A 557 55.10 -1.80 -23.39
N ASN A 558 54.95 -2.92 -24.11
CA ASN A 558 53.86 -3.10 -25.05
C ASN A 558 52.68 -3.67 -24.26
N ILE A 559 51.67 -2.84 -23.99
CA ILE A 559 50.55 -3.13 -23.09
C ILE A 559 49.30 -3.46 -23.89
N SER A 560 48.66 -4.58 -23.56
CA SER A 560 47.27 -4.88 -23.88
C SER A 560 46.40 -4.67 -22.64
N VAL A 561 45.19 -4.16 -22.87
CA VAL A 561 44.26 -3.76 -21.82
C VAL A 561 42.94 -4.53 -21.98
N SER A 562 42.44 -5.06 -20.89
CA SER A 562 41.07 -5.57 -20.77
C SER A 562 40.42 -5.10 -19.47
N PHE A 563 39.12 -5.37 -19.32
CA PHE A 563 38.32 -4.94 -18.17
C PHE A 563 37.57 -6.14 -17.59
N SER A 564 37.40 -6.15 -16.27
CA SER A 564 36.62 -7.16 -15.54
C SER A 564 35.83 -6.52 -14.40
N THR A 565 34.58 -6.92 -14.20
CA THR A 565 33.80 -6.52 -13.02
C THR A 565 34.11 -7.44 -11.84
N GLN A 566 34.23 -6.85 -10.66
CA GLN A 566 34.32 -7.50 -9.36
C GLN A 566 33.22 -6.92 -8.45
N ASP A 567 33.00 -7.49 -7.27
CA ASP A 567 31.91 -7.08 -6.37
C ASP A 567 32.02 -5.61 -5.90
N ASP A 568 33.22 -5.03 -5.98
CA ASP A 568 33.55 -3.65 -5.58
C ASP A 568 33.62 -2.64 -6.75
N GLY A 569 33.53 -3.08 -8.02
CA GLY A 569 33.55 -2.17 -9.16
C GLY A 569 34.08 -2.77 -10.48
N VAL A 570 34.68 -1.91 -11.31
CA VAL A 570 35.37 -2.33 -12.54
C VAL A 570 36.87 -2.29 -12.30
N SER A 571 37.55 -3.35 -12.73
CA SER A 571 39.00 -3.49 -12.66
C SER A 571 39.61 -3.47 -14.06
N LEU A 572 40.70 -2.73 -14.21
CA LEU A 572 41.57 -2.71 -15.39
C LEU A 572 42.55 -3.88 -15.28
N GLN A 573 42.65 -4.69 -16.34
CA GLN A 573 43.58 -5.80 -16.43
C GLN A 573 44.66 -5.47 -17.45
N LEU A 574 45.91 -5.37 -17.00
CA LEU A 574 47.07 -5.15 -17.85
C LEU A 574 47.79 -6.47 -18.13
N ASN A 575 48.11 -6.71 -19.39
CA ASN A 575 48.95 -7.81 -19.85
C ASN A 575 49.85 -7.32 -20.99
N GLY A 576 50.82 -8.10 -21.43
CA GLY A 576 51.66 -7.74 -22.58
C GLY A 576 53.10 -8.21 -22.47
N LYS A 577 54.02 -7.37 -22.95
CA LYS A 577 55.47 -7.62 -22.95
C LYS A 577 56.24 -6.35 -22.61
N TYR A 578 57.49 -6.47 -22.17
CA TYR A 578 58.35 -5.32 -21.89
C TYR A 578 59.79 -5.54 -22.35
N THR A 579 60.48 -4.43 -22.57
CA THR A 579 61.90 -4.37 -22.93
C THR A 579 62.60 -3.33 -22.05
N LEU A 580 63.85 -3.62 -21.68
CA LEU A 580 64.66 -2.73 -20.87
C LEU A 580 65.69 -2.00 -21.74
N SER A 581 65.96 -0.74 -21.43
CA SER A 581 66.89 0.10 -22.19
C SER A 581 67.75 0.99 -21.29
N VAL A 582 68.97 1.29 -21.74
CA VAL A 582 69.91 2.22 -21.11
C VAL A 582 70.41 3.20 -22.16
N ALA A 583 70.36 4.50 -21.85
CA ALA A 583 70.84 5.58 -22.71
C ALA A 583 70.32 5.52 -24.18
N GLY A 584 69.10 5.01 -24.39
CA GLY A 584 68.48 4.85 -25.71
C GLY A 584 68.83 3.56 -26.46
N THR A 585 69.66 2.68 -25.88
CA THR A 585 69.96 1.35 -26.43
C THR A 585 69.14 0.29 -25.70
N SER A 586 68.43 -0.57 -26.43
CA SER A 586 67.68 -1.70 -25.84
C SER A 586 68.65 -2.79 -25.39
N LEU A 587 68.53 -3.24 -24.14
CA LEU A 587 69.37 -4.29 -23.54
C LEU A 587 68.92 -5.70 -23.95
N THR A 588 67.63 -5.87 -24.20
CA THR A 588 66.97 -7.16 -24.45
C THR A 588 66.56 -7.26 -25.92
N ALA A 589 67.16 -8.18 -26.68
CA ALA A 589 66.78 -8.42 -28.07
C ALA A 589 65.39 -9.08 -28.23
N VAL A 590 64.92 -9.76 -27.18
CA VAL A 590 63.60 -10.41 -27.11
C VAL A 590 62.76 -9.76 -26.01
N ALA A 591 61.52 -9.41 -26.32
CA ALA A 591 60.60 -8.79 -25.35
C ALA A 591 60.10 -9.82 -24.32
N ILE A 592 60.26 -9.50 -23.04
CA ILE A 592 59.92 -10.37 -21.90
C ILE A 592 58.40 -10.34 -21.70
N PRO A 593 57.70 -11.47 -21.59
CA PRO A 593 56.26 -11.49 -21.28
C PRO A 593 55.99 -10.96 -19.87
N PHE A 594 54.78 -10.44 -19.64
CA PHE A 594 54.33 -10.13 -18.29
C PHE A 594 54.30 -11.41 -17.44
N PRO A 595 54.82 -11.39 -16.20
CA PRO A 595 54.90 -12.57 -15.34
C PRO A 595 53.51 -13.01 -14.82
N ALA A 596 52.61 -12.04 -14.65
CA ALA A 596 51.20 -12.23 -14.30
C ALA A 596 50.39 -11.04 -14.85
N MET A 597 49.07 -11.23 -14.95
CA MET A 597 48.13 -10.14 -15.27
C MET A 597 48.04 -9.18 -14.08
N VAL A 598 48.14 -7.87 -14.33
CA VAL A 598 48.10 -6.85 -13.27
C VAL A 598 46.70 -6.24 -13.21
N SER A 599 45.98 -6.52 -12.12
CA SER A 599 44.61 -6.05 -11.86
C SER A 599 44.60 -4.74 -11.07
N ILE A 600 43.79 -3.76 -11.49
CA ILE A 600 43.73 -2.43 -10.89
C ILE A 600 42.26 -2.04 -10.69
N PRO A 601 41.75 -1.83 -9.46
CA PRO A 601 40.41 -1.31 -9.25
C PRO A 601 40.32 0.13 -9.77
N LEU A 602 39.31 0.42 -10.60
CA LEU A 602 39.04 1.76 -11.12
C LEU A 602 37.84 2.38 -10.39
N PRO A 603 37.98 3.59 -9.80
CA PRO A 603 36.83 4.31 -9.29
C PRO A 603 35.96 4.81 -10.44
N ASN A 604 34.63 4.83 -10.26
CA ASN A 604 33.68 5.39 -11.24
C ASN A 604 33.99 6.85 -11.61
N SER A 605 34.65 7.59 -10.71
CA SER A 605 35.08 8.98 -10.89
C SER A 605 36.44 9.15 -11.61
N ILE A 606 37.01 8.10 -12.20
CA ILE A 606 38.28 8.20 -12.94
C ILE A 606 38.19 9.14 -14.16
N LYS A 607 39.24 9.94 -14.37
CA LYS A 607 39.45 10.75 -15.57
C LYS A 607 40.41 10.07 -16.52
N PHE A 608 40.14 10.15 -17.82
CA PHE A 608 41.05 9.62 -18.86
C PHE A 608 42.44 10.27 -18.78
N SER A 609 42.53 11.54 -18.40
CA SER A 609 43.80 12.24 -18.17
C SER A 609 44.67 11.65 -17.06
N GLU A 610 44.08 10.90 -16.12
CA GLU A 610 44.77 10.26 -15.00
C GLU A 610 45.17 8.82 -15.32
N PHE A 611 44.69 8.24 -16.42
CA PHE A 611 44.82 6.83 -16.79
C PHE A 611 46.27 6.33 -16.76
N GLY A 612 47.23 7.10 -17.30
CA GLY A 612 48.66 6.79 -17.22
C GLY A 612 49.17 6.67 -15.78
N GLY A 613 48.72 7.55 -14.87
CA GLY A 613 49.09 7.49 -13.44
C GLY A 613 48.45 6.33 -12.67
N TYR A 614 47.39 5.70 -13.19
CA TYR A 614 46.90 4.41 -12.68
C TYR A 614 47.78 3.25 -13.18
N ILE A 615 48.18 3.27 -14.46
CA ILE A 615 49.13 2.29 -15.03
C ILE A 615 50.48 2.35 -14.30
N ASP A 616 51.05 3.53 -14.11
CA ASP A 616 52.34 3.71 -13.41
C ASP A 616 52.30 3.14 -11.98
N ARG A 617 51.26 3.47 -11.19
CA ARG A 617 51.11 2.94 -9.82
C ARG A 617 50.96 1.43 -9.80
N ALA A 618 50.28 0.84 -10.78
CA ALA A 618 50.09 -0.60 -10.87
C ALA A 618 51.36 -1.33 -11.28
N LEU A 619 52.10 -0.81 -12.26
CA LEU A 619 53.41 -1.34 -12.65
C LEU A 619 54.40 -1.25 -11.47
N ALA A 620 54.42 -0.12 -10.74
CA ALA A 620 55.22 0.04 -9.52
C ALA A 620 54.83 -0.95 -8.41
N GLY A 621 53.52 -1.16 -8.17
CA GLY A 621 53.04 -2.15 -7.20
C GLY A 621 53.38 -3.60 -7.57
N ALA A 622 53.49 -3.89 -8.87
CA ALA A 622 53.91 -5.19 -9.40
C ALA A 622 55.42 -5.32 -9.64
N ALA A 623 56.23 -4.31 -9.26
CA ALA A 623 57.67 -4.22 -9.53
C ALA A 623 58.44 -5.52 -9.21
N GLU A 624 58.18 -6.10 -8.04
CA GLU A 624 58.83 -7.33 -7.58
C GLU A 624 58.55 -8.52 -8.53
N SER A 625 57.32 -8.63 -9.04
CA SER A 625 56.95 -9.68 -9.99
C SER A 625 57.65 -9.48 -11.33
N PHE A 626 57.74 -8.25 -11.83
CA PHE A 626 58.48 -7.93 -13.05
C PHE A 626 59.99 -8.20 -12.90
N VAL A 627 60.60 -7.87 -11.75
CA VAL A 627 62.01 -8.17 -11.46
C VAL A 627 62.25 -9.68 -11.35
N LYS A 628 61.34 -10.44 -10.73
CA LYS A 628 61.41 -11.92 -10.71
C LYS A 628 61.22 -12.52 -12.11
N GLY A 629 60.33 -11.96 -12.93
CA GLY A 629 60.15 -12.33 -14.33
C GLY A 629 61.38 -12.05 -15.20
N LEU A 630 62.07 -10.92 -14.96
CA LEU A 630 63.37 -10.62 -15.56
C LEU A 630 64.42 -11.63 -15.11
N ALA A 631 64.54 -11.89 -13.81
CA ALA A 631 65.53 -12.79 -13.22
C ALA A 631 65.35 -14.27 -13.64
N SER A 632 64.11 -14.67 -13.95
CA SER A 632 63.77 -15.98 -14.51
C SER A 632 64.06 -16.11 -16.01
N ASN A 633 64.43 -15.02 -16.69
CA ASN A 633 64.82 -15.02 -18.10
C ASN A 633 66.34 -14.93 -18.19
N SER A 634 67.00 -16.08 -18.34
CA SER A 634 68.46 -16.21 -18.29
C SER A 634 69.21 -15.32 -19.29
N GLU A 635 68.70 -15.17 -20.51
CA GLU A 635 69.28 -14.27 -21.53
C GLU A 635 69.14 -12.79 -21.13
N ALA A 636 67.95 -12.37 -20.69
CA ALA A 636 67.68 -10.97 -20.38
C ALA A 636 68.37 -10.51 -19.09
N ILE A 637 68.36 -11.32 -18.03
CA ILE A 637 69.08 -10.98 -16.80
C ILE A 637 70.60 -11.01 -17.02
N ALA A 638 71.12 -11.91 -17.87
CA ALA A 638 72.54 -11.92 -18.20
C ALA A 638 72.97 -10.68 -18.98
N ALA A 639 72.16 -10.23 -19.95
CA ALA A 639 72.40 -8.98 -20.67
C ALA A 639 72.38 -7.77 -19.72
N VAL A 640 71.42 -7.70 -18.79
CA VAL A 640 71.36 -6.64 -17.77
C VAL A 640 72.58 -6.66 -16.86
N ILE A 641 72.91 -7.79 -16.23
CA ILE A 641 74.05 -7.89 -15.30
C ILE A 641 75.36 -7.60 -16.05
N GLY A 642 75.59 -8.22 -17.21
CA GLY A 642 76.82 -8.03 -18.00
C GLY A 642 77.06 -6.59 -18.44
N LEU A 643 76.04 -5.90 -18.94
CA LEU A 643 76.16 -4.50 -19.39
C LEU A 643 76.27 -3.49 -18.24
N THR A 644 75.81 -3.84 -17.04
CA THR A 644 75.72 -2.90 -15.91
C THR A 644 76.80 -3.08 -14.84
N ALA A 645 77.29 -4.31 -14.64
CA ALA A 645 78.32 -4.63 -13.65
C ALA A 645 79.75 -4.64 -14.21
N GLY A 646 79.91 -4.71 -15.54
CA GLY A 646 81.23 -4.68 -16.19
C GLY A 646 82.14 -5.82 -15.73
N LYS A 647 83.28 -5.48 -15.11
CA LYS A 647 84.29 -6.46 -14.61
C LYS A 647 83.90 -7.20 -13.32
N ALA A 648 82.70 -6.96 -12.79
CA ALA A 648 82.16 -7.62 -11.60
C ALA A 648 80.85 -8.37 -11.89
N ALA A 649 80.53 -8.61 -13.16
CA ALA A 649 79.28 -9.24 -13.58
C ALA A 649 79.21 -10.70 -13.11
N ALA A 650 80.28 -11.48 -13.25
CA ALA A 650 80.31 -12.88 -12.84
C ALA A 650 80.25 -13.05 -11.31
N SER A 651 80.88 -12.15 -10.53
CA SER A 651 80.80 -12.20 -9.06
C SER A 651 79.41 -11.83 -8.54
N TYR A 652 78.73 -10.85 -9.17
CA TYR A 652 77.35 -10.53 -8.85
C TYR A 652 76.35 -11.61 -9.31
N ALA A 653 76.55 -12.21 -10.49
CA ALA A 653 75.74 -13.33 -10.95
C ALA A 653 75.90 -14.57 -10.04
N ALA A 654 77.13 -14.91 -9.64
CA ALA A 654 77.38 -15.97 -8.66
C ALA A 654 76.72 -15.68 -7.30
N THR A 655 76.67 -14.41 -6.88
CA THR A 655 75.99 -13.99 -5.64
C THR A 655 74.46 -14.14 -5.75
N LEU A 656 73.87 -13.71 -6.87
CA LEU A 656 72.43 -13.84 -7.13
C LEU A 656 72.00 -15.30 -7.32
N ALA A 657 72.84 -16.14 -7.93
CA ALA A 657 72.61 -17.58 -8.06
C ALA A 657 72.73 -18.31 -6.71
N CYS A 658 73.71 -17.93 -5.88
CA CYS A 658 73.82 -18.40 -4.49
C CYS A 658 72.55 -18.07 -3.69
N GLN A 659 72.00 -16.86 -3.86
CA GLN A 659 70.73 -16.43 -3.25
C GLN A 659 69.49 -17.05 -3.91
N SER A 660 69.63 -17.90 -4.94
CA SER A 660 68.54 -18.50 -5.72
C SER A 660 67.60 -17.49 -6.39
N LEU A 661 68.08 -16.28 -6.69
CA LEU A 661 67.34 -15.24 -7.41
C LEU A 661 67.46 -15.38 -8.94
N ILE A 662 68.55 -15.98 -9.43
CA ILE A 662 68.72 -16.42 -10.83
C ILE A 662 69.12 -17.90 -10.85
N ASP A 663 68.92 -18.58 -11.97
CA ASP A 663 69.37 -19.97 -12.14
C ASP A 663 70.85 -20.09 -12.53
N GLY A 664 71.38 -21.31 -12.49
CA GLY A 664 72.78 -21.57 -12.87
C GLY A 664 73.08 -21.26 -14.33
N ALA A 665 72.11 -21.43 -15.24
CA ALA A 665 72.29 -21.16 -16.67
C ALA A 665 72.41 -19.65 -16.94
N ALA A 666 71.67 -18.81 -16.21
CA ALA A 666 71.82 -17.36 -16.22
C ALA A 666 73.20 -16.93 -15.70
N ALA A 667 73.69 -17.56 -14.63
CA ALA A 667 75.04 -17.28 -14.10
C ALA A 667 76.15 -17.68 -15.09
N ASP A 668 76.04 -18.85 -15.72
CA ASP A 668 76.95 -19.32 -16.77
C ASP A 668 76.93 -18.39 -18.01
N ALA A 669 75.75 -17.88 -18.39
CA ALA A 669 75.61 -16.91 -19.48
C ALA A 669 76.26 -15.54 -19.16
N VAL A 670 76.24 -15.11 -17.90
CA VAL A 670 77.00 -13.91 -17.47
C VAL A 670 78.51 -14.17 -17.53
N ALA A 671 78.98 -15.33 -17.08
CA ALA A 671 80.40 -15.69 -17.17
C ALA A 671 80.90 -15.75 -18.64
N ALA A 672 80.07 -16.25 -19.56
CA ALA A 672 80.37 -16.27 -21.00
C ALA A 672 80.41 -14.87 -21.63
N THR A 673 79.61 -13.92 -21.14
CA THR A 673 79.56 -12.54 -21.66
C THR A 673 80.67 -11.64 -21.08
N GLU A 674 81.17 -11.89 -19.87
CA GLU A 674 82.38 -11.20 -19.35
C GLU A 674 83.60 -11.42 -20.25
N ALA A 675 83.80 -12.64 -20.76
CA ALA A 675 84.92 -12.95 -21.66
C ALA A 675 84.89 -12.10 -22.96
N ALA A 676 83.69 -11.81 -23.47
CA ALA A 676 83.51 -10.94 -24.63
C ALA A 676 83.62 -9.45 -24.28
N ALA A 677 83.11 -9.02 -23.12
CA ALA A 677 83.18 -7.64 -22.65
C ALA A 677 84.62 -7.21 -22.30
N LEU A 678 85.42 -8.12 -21.73
CA LEU A 678 86.84 -7.88 -21.42
C LEU A 678 87.65 -7.66 -22.70
N ALA A 679 87.44 -8.50 -23.72
CA ALA A 679 88.08 -8.36 -25.04
C ALA A 679 87.71 -7.04 -25.75
N ALA A 680 86.45 -6.58 -25.61
CA ALA A 680 86.02 -5.28 -26.14
C ALA A 680 86.66 -4.09 -25.38
N ALA A 681 86.82 -4.20 -24.05
CA ALA A 681 87.45 -3.16 -23.23
C ALA A 681 88.96 -3.04 -23.49
N GLU A 682 89.67 -4.14 -23.75
CA GLU A 682 91.08 -4.12 -24.12
C GLU A 682 91.30 -3.50 -25.52
N ALA A 683 90.40 -3.76 -26.48
CA ALA A 683 90.43 -3.11 -27.79
C ALA A 683 90.21 -1.58 -27.71
N ALA A 684 89.39 -1.10 -26.77
CA ALA A 684 89.16 0.34 -26.56
C ALA A 684 90.36 1.07 -25.92
N ALA A 685 91.23 0.36 -25.19
CA ALA A 685 92.41 0.93 -24.53
C ALA A 685 93.60 1.14 -25.48
N ALA A 686 93.58 0.58 -26.70
CA ALA A 686 94.72 0.52 -27.61
C ALA A 686 94.93 1.75 -28.53
N GLY A 687 94.05 2.75 -28.50
CA GLY A 687 94.26 4.04 -29.19
C GLY A 687 93.27 4.39 -30.30
N ALA A 688 93.32 5.65 -30.74
CA ALA A 688 92.23 6.32 -31.44
C ALA A 688 92.05 5.99 -32.93
N ALA A 689 90.86 6.35 -33.44
CA ALA A 689 90.47 6.53 -34.86
C ALA A 689 89.85 5.37 -35.67
N GLY A 690 89.38 4.27 -35.05
CA GLY A 690 88.72 3.16 -35.79
C GLY A 690 87.37 2.63 -35.26
N ALA A 691 86.91 3.08 -34.08
CA ALA A 691 85.90 2.36 -33.29
C ALA A 691 84.43 2.72 -33.58
N ALA A 692 84.01 2.70 -34.85
CA ALA A 692 82.58 2.75 -35.23
C ALA A 692 82.06 1.45 -35.87
N ALA A 693 82.95 0.51 -36.23
CA ALA A 693 82.60 -0.71 -36.96
C ALA A 693 82.79 -2.02 -36.16
N ALA A 694 83.41 -1.99 -34.97
CA ALA A 694 83.80 -3.19 -34.22
C ALA A 694 82.77 -3.69 -33.18
N VAL A 695 81.78 -2.86 -32.80
CA VAL A 695 80.73 -3.26 -31.84
C VAL A 695 79.60 -4.07 -32.52
N ALA A 696 79.57 -4.11 -33.86
CA ALA A 696 78.61 -4.89 -34.63
C ALA A 696 79.01 -6.38 -34.84
N GLY A 697 80.20 -6.81 -34.37
CA GLY A 697 80.80 -8.08 -34.78
C GLY A 697 80.43 -9.33 -33.95
N THR A 698 80.06 -9.17 -32.67
CA THR A 698 79.96 -10.31 -31.73
C THR A 698 78.54 -10.65 -31.27
N VAL A 699 77.51 -9.96 -31.76
CA VAL A 699 76.08 -10.32 -31.59
C VAL A 699 75.46 -10.70 -32.94
N LEU A 700 76.23 -11.40 -33.79
CA LEU A 700 75.81 -11.91 -35.10
C LEU A 700 75.95 -13.43 -35.21
N ALA A 701 75.45 -14.14 -34.19
CA ALA A 701 75.38 -15.61 -34.20
C ALA A 701 73.96 -16.18 -34.18
N ILE A 702 72.93 -15.38 -33.87
CA ILE A 702 71.52 -15.83 -33.86
C ILE A 702 70.62 -14.76 -34.49
N ILE A 703 69.73 -15.22 -35.40
CA ILE A 703 68.67 -14.51 -36.14
C ILE A 703 69.11 -13.72 -37.39
N SER A 704 68.60 -14.19 -38.53
CA SER A 704 68.63 -13.56 -39.86
C SER A 704 67.23 -13.69 -40.51
N ILE A 705 66.85 -12.76 -41.40
CA ILE A 705 65.61 -12.73 -42.23
C ILE A 705 64.36 -12.29 -41.39
N VAL A 706 63.59 -11.21 -41.60
CA VAL A 706 63.30 -10.18 -42.66
C VAL A 706 63.26 -8.78 -41.96
N GLY A 707 63.38 -7.56 -42.54
CA GLY A 707 63.61 -7.01 -43.90
C GLY A 707 63.50 -5.46 -43.91
N GLY A 708 63.09 -4.82 -45.03
CA GLY A 708 62.84 -3.36 -45.15
C GLY A 708 61.35 -3.00 -45.35
N THR A 709 60.90 -1.73 -45.32
CA THR A 709 61.44 -0.51 -45.99
C THR A 709 61.04 0.83 -45.33
N GLY A 710 61.93 1.85 -45.45
CA GLY A 710 61.75 3.32 -45.72
C GLY A 710 60.50 4.12 -45.27
N THR A 711 60.56 5.45 -45.00
CA THR A 711 61.45 6.53 -45.53
C THR A 711 61.60 7.72 -44.55
N GLY A 712 62.54 8.66 -44.80
CA GLY A 712 62.67 9.95 -44.09
C GLY A 712 61.54 10.97 -44.41
N THR A 713 61.57 12.25 -44.02
CA THR A 713 62.66 13.19 -43.63
C THR A 713 62.09 14.43 -42.90
N GLY A 714 62.93 15.25 -42.22
CA GLY A 714 62.68 16.72 -42.13
C GLY A 714 62.96 17.42 -40.80
N THR A 715 63.82 18.44 -40.83
CA THR A 715 64.11 19.37 -39.71
C THR A 715 63.24 20.62 -39.73
N GLY A 716 62.98 21.25 -38.58
CA GLY A 716 62.40 22.61 -38.53
C GLY A 716 62.40 23.25 -37.14
N THR A 717 63.30 24.21 -36.91
CA THR A 717 63.25 25.14 -35.77
C THR A 717 62.41 26.37 -36.10
N GLY A 718 61.58 26.85 -35.17
CA GLY A 718 60.83 28.10 -35.34
C GLY A 718 60.54 28.83 -34.02
N THR A 719 61.19 29.97 -33.81
CA THR A 719 60.87 30.94 -32.75
C THR A 719 59.78 31.91 -33.21
N GLY A 720 58.79 32.21 -32.36
CA GLY A 720 57.77 33.21 -32.63
C GLY A 720 57.43 34.05 -31.40
N THR A 721 57.80 35.33 -31.41
CA THR A 721 57.41 36.33 -30.41
C THR A 721 56.06 36.97 -30.77
N GLY A 722 55.19 37.17 -29.78
CA GLY A 722 53.94 37.94 -29.92
C GLY A 722 53.79 38.97 -28.80
N THR A 723 53.91 40.25 -29.13
CA THR A 723 53.71 41.38 -28.21
C THR A 723 52.27 41.89 -28.21
N GLY A 724 51.71 42.18 -27.03
CA GLY A 724 50.46 42.92 -26.88
C GLY A 724 50.62 44.08 -25.90
N THR A 725 50.50 45.31 -26.38
CA THR A 725 50.66 46.54 -25.60
C THR A 725 49.34 47.13 -25.14
N GLY A 726 49.27 47.60 -23.89
CA GLY A 726 48.21 48.49 -23.40
C GLY A 726 48.83 49.64 -22.60
N THR A 727 48.62 50.88 -23.04
CA THR A 727 49.22 52.09 -22.46
C THR A 727 48.25 52.85 -21.56
N GLY A 728 48.72 53.31 -20.39
CA GLY A 728 48.04 54.28 -19.52
C GLY A 728 49.05 55.23 -18.88
N THR A 729 48.75 56.53 -18.87
CA THR A 729 49.66 57.63 -18.51
C THR A 729 49.87 57.77 -16.99
N GLY A 730 51.06 58.23 -16.55
CA GLY A 730 51.41 58.39 -15.12
C GLY A 730 51.73 59.83 -14.69
N THR A 731 52.25 59.99 -13.47
CA THR A 731 52.86 61.24 -12.93
C THR A 731 53.74 60.97 -11.69
N GLY A 732 54.78 61.79 -11.49
CA GLY A 732 55.14 62.31 -10.15
C GLY A 732 55.99 61.46 -9.19
N THR A 733 57.32 61.52 -9.38
CA THR A 733 58.42 61.41 -8.39
C THR A 733 58.10 61.35 -6.87
N GLY A 734 58.78 60.43 -6.17
CA GLY A 734 58.95 60.47 -4.72
C GLY A 734 59.97 59.45 -4.17
N THR A 735 61.26 59.79 -4.16
CA THR A 735 62.31 58.94 -3.54
C THR A 735 62.30 59.08 -2.02
N GLY A 736 61.56 58.22 -1.33
CA GLY A 736 61.66 58.02 0.12
C GLY A 736 62.27 56.66 0.42
N THR A 737 63.48 56.62 1.00
CA THR A 737 64.03 55.39 1.60
C THR A 737 63.33 55.11 2.92
N GLY A 738 62.07 54.66 2.83
CA GLY A 738 61.40 54.03 3.95
C GLY A 738 62.01 52.66 4.19
N THR A 739 62.74 52.49 5.29
CA THR A 739 62.91 51.17 5.89
C THR A 739 61.53 50.67 6.26
N GLY A 740 60.95 49.82 5.41
CA GLY A 740 59.58 49.33 5.58
C GLY A 740 59.46 48.51 6.85
N THR A 741 59.02 49.14 7.94
CA THR A 741 58.75 48.45 9.20
C THR A 741 57.66 47.41 8.94
N GLN A 742 58.02 46.15 9.08
CA GLN A 742 57.14 45.01 8.80
C GLN A 742 55.89 45.11 9.69
N SER A 743 54.69 45.22 9.11
CA SER A 743 53.43 45.30 9.86
C SER A 743 52.71 43.96 9.88
N ALA A 744 52.06 43.64 11.00
CA ALA A 744 51.22 42.45 11.12
C ALA A 744 50.06 42.48 10.09
N PRO A 745 49.46 41.31 9.79
CA PRO A 745 48.28 41.25 8.92
C PRO A 745 47.07 41.95 9.55
N ASP A 746 46.39 42.79 8.77
CA ASP A 746 45.25 43.59 9.26
C ASP A 746 43.94 42.77 9.25
N HIS A 747 43.06 43.01 10.23
CA HIS A 747 41.69 42.48 10.29
C HIS A 747 41.55 40.97 9.97
N PRO A 748 42.20 40.07 10.75
CA PRO A 748 41.93 38.64 10.65
C PRO A 748 40.44 38.36 10.95
N SER A 749 39.81 37.51 10.14
CA SER A 749 38.42 37.09 10.35
C SER A 749 38.18 35.64 9.92
N ILE A 750 37.21 34.99 10.54
CA ILE A 750 36.91 33.57 10.37
C ILE A 750 35.57 33.36 9.68
N SER A 751 35.55 32.45 8.71
CA SER A 751 34.34 31.90 8.10
C SER A 751 34.42 30.38 8.09
N ILE A 752 33.37 29.72 8.59
CA ILE A 752 33.34 28.28 8.81
C ILE A 752 32.24 27.66 7.95
N ALA A 753 32.60 26.59 7.25
CA ALA A 753 31.67 25.73 6.51
C ALA A 753 31.86 24.29 6.99
N ASN A 754 30.88 23.77 7.74
CA ASN A 754 30.93 22.47 8.43
C ASN A 754 32.15 22.31 9.37
N ARG A 755 33.25 21.78 8.83
CA ARG A 755 34.53 21.54 9.53
C ARG A 755 35.71 22.27 8.89
N VAL A 756 35.51 23.02 7.81
CA VAL A 756 36.56 23.83 7.19
C VAL A 756 36.54 25.21 7.82
N VAL A 757 37.58 25.53 8.58
CA VAL A 757 37.79 26.85 9.18
C VAL A 757 38.62 27.69 8.21
N THR A 758 38.00 28.67 7.56
CA THR A 758 38.68 29.60 6.67
C THR A 758 39.09 30.85 7.45
N LEU A 759 40.39 31.02 7.71
CA LEU A 759 40.95 32.26 8.21
C LEU A 759 41.22 33.19 7.02
N THR A 760 40.79 34.44 7.09
CA THR A 760 41.05 35.48 6.08
C THR A 760 41.70 36.70 6.72
N TRP A 761 42.52 37.45 5.99
CA TRP A 761 43.24 38.62 6.50
C TRP A 761 43.55 39.66 5.40
N GLY A 762 43.66 40.92 5.81
CA GLY A 762 44.19 42.02 5.00
C GLY A 762 45.71 41.96 4.84
N GLY A 763 46.24 42.67 3.85
CA GLY A 763 47.69 42.72 3.64
C GLY A 763 48.41 43.59 4.68
N GLY A 764 49.52 43.10 5.24
CA GLY A 764 50.45 43.91 6.04
C GLY A 764 51.64 44.42 5.19
N GLN A 765 52.17 45.59 5.53
CA GLN A 765 53.29 46.22 4.82
C GLN A 765 54.61 45.47 5.07
N GLY A 766 55.44 45.32 4.03
CA GLY A 766 56.80 44.76 4.14
C GLY A 766 56.89 43.22 4.26
N ASN A 767 55.80 42.47 4.07
CA ASN A 767 55.80 41.01 4.17
C ASN A 767 56.12 40.32 2.83
N ALA A 768 57.00 39.30 2.86
CA ALA A 768 57.29 38.44 1.70
C ALA A 768 56.46 37.13 1.68
N GLY A 769 55.76 36.84 2.78
CA GLY A 769 54.85 35.71 2.92
C GLY A 769 54.13 35.76 4.27
N TYR A 770 53.38 34.71 4.59
CA TYR A 770 52.67 34.55 5.85
C TYR A 770 52.91 33.17 6.47
N ASN A 771 52.73 33.07 7.79
CA ASN A 771 52.47 31.80 8.47
C ASN A 771 51.12 31.90 9.17
N ALA A 772 50.31 30.85 9.10
CA ALA A 772 49.01 30.79 9.76
C ALA A 772 48.91 29.53 10.65
N GLN A 773 48.30 29.67 11.82
CA GLN A 773 48.17 28.62 12.83
C GLN A 773 46.74 28.52 13.34
N LEU A 774 46.34 27.31 13.72
CA LEU A 774 45.15 27.03 14.51
C LEU A 774 45.55 26.50 15.89
N LEU A 775 44.98 27.06 16.94
CA LEU A 775 45.27 26.78 18.34
C LEU A 775 44.00 26.42 19.12
N ASP A 776 44.16 25.55 20.12
CA ASP A 776 43.11 25.27 21.11
C ASP A 776 43.02 26.36 22.20
N SER A 777 42.07 26.17 23.12
CA SER A 777 41.84 27.03 24.29
C SER A 777 43.02 27.11 25.26
N ALA A 778 43.98 26.17 25.20
CA ALA A 778 45.21 26.17 25.98
C ALA A 778 46.40 26.81 25.23
N ALA A 779 46.14 27.44 24.07
CA ALA A 779 47.14 28.00 23.16
C ALA A 779 48.17 26.97 22.66
N LYS A 780 47.79 25.68 22.58
CA LYS A 780 48.57 24.66 21.90
C LYS A 780 48.28 24.73 20.41
N VAL A 781 49.34 24.78 19.59
CA VAL A 781 49.22 24.70 18.13
C VAL A 781 48.72 23.30 17.74
N LEU A 782 47.60 23.26 17.02
CA LEU A 782 46.99 22.05 16.48
C LEU A 782 47.39 21.83 15.02
N LEU A 783 47.37 22.90 14.22
CA LEU A 783 47.76 22.93 12.81
C LEU A 783 48.60 24.19 12.55
N ASP A 784 49.65 24.05 11.75
CA ASP A 784 50.58 25.12 11.34
C ASP A 784 50.75 25.06 9.82
N GLN A 785 50.66 26.21 9.15
CA GLN A 785 50.77 26.35 7.70
C GLN A 785 51.79 27.43 7.32
N PRO A 786 53.10 27.10 7.42
CA PRO A 786 54.18 28.00 7.05
C PRO A 786 54.32 28.11 5.53
N GLY A 787 54.88 29.24 5.06
CA GLY A 787 55.27 29.42 3.66
C GLY A 787 54.16 29.90 2.73
N LEU A 788 53.09 30.49 3.26
CA LEU A 788 52.02 31.09 2.45
C LEU A 788 52.56 32.29 1.66
N ASN A 789 52.17 32.40 0.38
CA ASN A 789 52.65 33.43 -0.54
C ASN A 789 52.26 34.86 -0.09
N MET A 790 53.05 35.89 -0.41
CA MET A 790 52.70 37.31 -0.18
C MET A 790 51.34 37.74 -0.75
N THR A 791 50.80 37.05 -1.75
CA THR A 791 49.45 37.29 -2.31
C THR A 791 48.31 36.60 -1.55
N ALA A 792 48.61 35.66 -0.64
CA ALA A 792 47.60 34.95 0.14
C ALA A 792 46.86 35.91 1.08
N ARG A 793 45.53 35.84 1.07
CA ARG A 793 44.61 36.60 1.95
C ARG A 793 43.62 35.70 2.68
N ALA A 794 43.77 34.40 2.51
CA ALA A 794 42.99 33.37 3.16
C ALA A 794 43.81 32.07 3.27
N THR A 795 43.50 31.25 4.27
CA THR A 795 43.84 29.83 4.27
C THR A 795 42.76 29.02 4.97
N GLN A 796 42.80 27.70 4.79
CA GLN A 796 41.81 26.76 5.30
C GLN A 796 42.47 25.73 6.22
N PHE A 797 41.80 25.45 7.34
CA PHE A 797 42.15 24.40 8.28
C PHE A 797 40.99 23.40 8.36
N ASP A 798 41.27 22.12 8.11
CA ASP A 798 40.33 21.04 8.35
C ASP A 798 40.29 20.72 9.85
N PHE A 799 39.15 20.97 10.49
CA PHE A 799 38.98 20.86 11.92
C PHE A 799 38.66 19.41 12.34
N ASP A 800 39.38 18.85 13.31
CA ASP A 800 39.17 17.46 13.73
C ASP A 800 37.87 17.30 14.54
N ALA A 801 37.10 16.25 14.27
CA ALA A 801 35.91 15.90 15.02
C ALA A 801 36.22 15.50 16.48
N GLN A 802 37.44 15.04 16.77
CA GLN A 802 37.86 14.57 18.09
C GLN A 802 38.22 15.70 19.08
N TRP A 803 38.43 16.93 18.63
CA TRP A 803 38.81 18.05 19.51
C TRP A 803 37.64 18.50 20.41
N SER A 804 37.92 18.97 21.62
CA SER A 804 36.87 19.29 22.61
C SER A 804 36.02 20.51 22.22
N ALA A 805 34.80 20.62 22.77
CA ALA A 805 34.01 21.86 22.68
C ALA A 805 34.68 23.01 23.46
N GLY A 806 34.44 24.26 23.04
CA GLY A 806 35.03 25.46 23.65
C GLY A 806 35.71 26.40 22.65
N PRO A 807 36.46 27.40 23.15
CA PRO A 807 37.06 28.44 22.30
C PRO A 807 38.32 27.96 21.58
N TYR A 808 38.47 28.41 20.33
CA TYR A 808 39.62 28.19 19.47
C TYR A 808 40.12 29.53 18.90
N LYS A 809 41.39 29.54 18.50
CA LYS A 809 42.04 30.74 17.97
C LYS A 809 42.79 30.41 16.70
N ALA A 810 42.46 31.09 15.61
CA ALA A 810 43.24 31.06 14.38
C ALA A 810 44.05 32.35 14.28
N GLN A 811 45.35 32.26 14.01
CA GLN A 811 46.25 33.41 13.99
C GLN A 811 47.15 33.39 12.76
N VAL A 812 47.53 34.57 12.28
CA VAL A 812 48.41 34.76 11.13
C VAL A 812 49.46 35.83 11.43
N GLN A 813 50.70 35.59 11.03
CA GLN A 813 51.81 36.53 11.10
C GLN A 813 52.41 36.74 9.71
N GLY A 814 52.96 37.92 9.46
CA GLY A 814 53.78 38.19 8.30
C GLY A 814 55.21 37.68 8.47
N VAL A 815 55.83 37.25 7.37
CA VAL A 815 57.20 36.69 7.34
C VAL A 815 58.00 37.38 6.24
N HIS A 816 59.25 37.75 6.52
CA HIS A 816 60.16 38.35 5.55
C HIS A 816 61.62 37.91 5.83
N GLY A 817 62.04 36.79 5.23
CA GLY A 817 63.29 36.12 5.64
C GLY A 817 63.14 35.57 7.06
N ASP A 818 64.12 35.85 7.92
CA ASP A 818 64.08 35.42 9.33
C ASP A 818 63.18 36.31 10.22
N THR A 819 62.74 37.49 9.77
CA THR A 819 61.90 38.39 10.56
C THR A 819 60.40 38.03 10.45
N LYS A 820 59.72 38.08 11.60
CA LYS A 820 58.31 37.75 11.78
C LYS A 820 57.62 38.91 12.49
N THR A 821 56.38 39.19 12.12
CA THR A 821 55.54 40.16 12.84
C THR A 821 54.99 39.55 14.13
N GLU A 822 54.39 40.39 14.97
CA GLU A 822 53.39 39.91 15.94
C GLU A 822 52.27 39.14 15.23
N TRP A 823 51.65 38.21 15.96
CA TRP A 823 50.49 37.45 15.49
C TRP A 823 49.22 38.31 15.53
N ALA A 824 48.49 38.36 14.42
CA ALA A 824 47.12 38.85 14.38
C ALA A 824 46.17 37.65 14.47
N ASP A 825 45.17 37.69 15.36
CA ASP A 825 44.29 36.54 15.60
C ASP A 825 42.79 36.83 15.52
N ALA A 826 42.04 35.76 15.22
CA ALA A 826 40.59 35.71 15.21
C ALA A 826 40.14 34.49 16.03
N THR A 827 39.19 34.70 16.93
CA THR A 827 38.63 33.65 17.79
C THR A 827 37.31 33.13 17.26
N PHE A 828 37.03 31.85 17.54
CA PHE A 828 35.77 31.19 17.20
C PHE A 828 35.46 30.09 18.22
N GLN A 829 34.24 29.57 18.22
CA GLN A 829 33.81 28.53 19.17
C GLN A 829 33.56 27.20 18.45
N ARG A 830 33.90 26.09 19.11
CA ARG A 830 33.31 24.78 18.82
C ARG A 830 32.14 24.53 19.75
N LEU A 831 30.95 24.30 19.18
CA LEU A 831 29.72 24.08 19.94
C LEU A 831 29.78 22.80 20.79
N ALA A 832 29.05 22.82 21.91
CA ALA A 832 28.85 21.63 22.74
C ALA A 832 27.90 20.64 22.07
N ALA A 833 28.13 19.34 22.30
CA ALA A 833 27.20 18.30 21.89
C ALA A 833 25.92 18.39 22.77
N PRO A 834 24.72 18.13 22.22
CA PRO A 834 23.50 18.14 23.01
C PRO A 834 23.53 17.09 24.13
N THR A 835 23.11 17.49 25.33
CA THR A 835 23.06 16.62 26.51
C THR A 835 21.63 16.29 26.91
N ALA A 836 21.46 15.17 27.62
CA ALA A 836 20.16 14.62 28.01
C ALA A 836 19.21 14.38 26.81
N LEU A 837 19.71 13.70 25.77
CA LEU A 837 18.86 13.17 24.69
C LEU A 837 17.98 12.04 25.25
N LEU A 838 16.68 12.31 25.39
CA LEU A 838 15.68 11.41 25.96
C LEU A 838 14.56 11.14 24.96
N ALA A 839 13.97 9.94 25.01
CA ALA A 839 12.79 9.56 24.25
C ALA A 839 11.57 9.46 25.16
N HIS A 840 10.44 10.02 24.71
CA HIS A 840 9.14 9.91 25.36
C HIS A 840 8.10 9.39 24.35
N ALA A 841 7.13 8.61 24.78
CA ALA A 841 6.08 8.11 23.88
C ALA A 841 5.20 9.26 23.35
N ASP A 842 4.99 9.32 22.04
CA ASP A 842 4.10 10.30 21.41
C ASP A 842 2.66 9.76 21.43
N SER A 843 1.84 10.26 22.36
CA SER A 843 0.45 9.83 22.55
C SER A 843 -0.52 10.31 21.46
N SER A 844 -0.05 11.11 20.49
CA SER A 844 -0.86 11.50 19.33
C SER A 844 -0.89 10.44 18.23
N ILE A 845 0.08 9.51 18.22
CA ILE A 845 0.15 8.40 17.26
C ILE A 845 -0.62 7.21 17.80
N ILE A 846 -1.57 6.71 17.01
CA ILE A 846 -2.45 5.59 17.35
C ILE A 846 -1.92 4.30 16.72
N ALA A 847 -1.94 3.21 17.48
CA ALA A 847 -1.56 1.88 17.01
C ALA A 847 -2.37 1.47 15.75
N PRO A 848 -1.78 0.73 14.78
CA PRO A 848 -0.56 -0.07 14.91
C PRO A 848 0.76 0.71 14.81
N ASP A 849 0.74 1.96 14.35
CA ASP A 849 1.93 2.80 14.31
C ASP A 849 2.32 3.27 15.73
N CYS A 850 3.58 3.64 15.95
CA CYS A 850 4.01 4.21 17.22
C CYS A 850 4.93 5.42 17.03
N GLY A 851 4.74 6.46 17.84
CA GLY A 851 5.53 7.68 17.81
C GLY A 851 6.40 7.85 19.05
N VAL A 852 7.51 8.56 18.89
CA VAL A 852 8.45 8.95 19.95
C VAL A 852 8.79 10.42 19.80
N VAL A 853 8.59 11.21 20.85
CA VAL A 853 9.15 12.56 20.96
C VAL A 853 10.56 12.44 21.53
N LEU A 854 11.57 12.75 20.74
CA LEU A 854 12.93 12.98 21.22
C LEU A 854 13.02 14.38 21.81
N SER A 855 13.74 14.54 22.92
CA SER A 855 13.99 15.84 23.57
C SER A 855 15.43 15.94 24.07
N TRP A 856 15.99 17.16 24.12
CA TRP A 856 17.36 17.41 24.58
C TRP A 856 17.53 18.80 25.21
N THR A 857 18.68 19.04 25.84
CA THR A 857 19.03 20.34 26.41
C THR A 857 19.42 21.32 25.31
N ALA A 858 18.91 22.56 25.36
CA ALA A 858 19.28 23.62 24.43
C ALA A 858 20.78 23.94 24.51
N VAL A 859 21.46 23.99 23.38
CA VAL A 859 22.87 24.41 23.28
C VAL A 859 22.94 25.91 22.94
N PRO A 860 23.67 26.73 23.72
CA PRO A 860 23.90 28.14 23.38
C PRO A 860 24.55 28.30 21.99
N GLU A 861 24.20 29.38 21.29
CA GLU A 861 24.68 29.70 19.92
C GLU A 861 24.28 28.70 18.82
N ALA A 862 23.48 27.66 19.14
CA ALA A 862 22.88 26.78 18.15
C ALA A 862 21.90 27.53 17.23
N GLN A 863 22.02 27.30 15.93
CA GLN A 863 21.05 27.75 14.92
C GLN A 863 20.17 26.60 14.42
N SER A 864 20.67 25.36 14.47
CA SER A 864 19.95 24.15 14.08
C SER A 864 20.58 22.90 14.72
N TYR A 865 19.88 21.78 14.65
CA TYR A 865 20.41 20.47 15.01
C TYR A 865 20.29 19.50 13.83
N VAL A 866 21.22 18.56 13.72
CA VAL A 866 21.13 17.43 12.80
C VAL A 866 20.98 16.16 13.63
N LEU A 867 19.85 15.48 13.45
CA LEU A 867 19.57 14.17 14.03
C LEU A 867 19.98 13.09 13.04
N SER A 868 21.10 12.43 13.30
CA SER A 868 21.50 11.22 12.59
C SER A 868 20.85 10.00 13.24
N SER A 869 20.38 9.07 12.42
CA SER A 869 19.73 7.84 12.87
C SER A 869 20.35 6.61 12.20
N THR A 870 20.46 5.52 12.96
CA THR A 870 21.16 4.30 12.54
C THR A 870 20.36 3.06 12.90
N HIS A 871 20.38 2.07 12.01
CA HIS A 871 19.80 0.74 12.22
C HIS A 871 20.69 -0.31 11.59
N ALA A 872 20.83 -1.48 12.21
CA ALA A 872 21.72 -2.52 11.72
C ALA A 872 21.13 -3.24 10.50
N GLY A 873 21.80 -3.14 9.34
CA GLY A 873 21.45 -3.90 8.14
C GLY A 873 20.59 -3.18 7.09
N SER A 874 20.22 -1.92 7.29
CA SER A 874 19.51 -1.12 6.27
C SER A 874 19.76 0.38 6.42
N ALA A 875 19.68 1.13 5.31
CA ALA A 875 19.58 2.58 5.34
C ALA A 875 18.18 3.00 5.85
N TRP A 876 18.04 3.06 7.18
CA TRP A 876 16.96 3.80 7.83
C TRP A 876 17.09 5.31 7.51
N VAL A 877 15.99 6.07 7.65
CA VAL A 877 15.81 7.39 7.03
C VAL A 877 16.99 8.36 7.25
N ALA A 878 17.35 9.06 6.18
CA ALA A 878 18.45 10.02 6.14
C ALA A 878 18.37 11.10 7.24
N ASP A 879 19.54 11.59 7.65
CA ASP A 879 19.74 12.60 8.69
C ASP A 879 18.72 13.74 8.61
N ARG A 880 17.97 13.94 9.71
CA ARG A 880 16.94 14.98 9.80
C ARG A 880 17.57 16.28 10.29
N HIS A 881 17.47 17.31 9.47
CA HIS A 881 17.84 18.68 9.85
C HIS A 881 16.67 19.36 10.60
N ILE A 882 16.99 20.09 11.67
CA ILE A 882 16.04 20.64 12.65
C ILE A 882 16.32 22.14 12.80
N GLU A 883 15.54 22.95 12.09
CA GLU A 883 15.66 24.41 12.04
C GLU A 883 14.51 25.11 12.77
N PRO A 884 14.70 26.36 13.24
CA PRO A 884 13.60 27.21 13.71
C PRO A 884 12.65 27.58 12.57
N ALA A 885 11.34 27.66 12.87
CA ALA A 885 10.31 28.00 11.89
C ALA A 885 10.40 29.43 11.34
N GLN A 886 11.16 30.33 11.99
CA GLN A 886 11.46 31.68 11.51
C GLN A 886 12.92 32.06 11.78
N PRO A 887 13.52 32.91 10.93
CA PRO A 887 14.84 33.50 11.20
C PRO A 887 14.84 34.22 12.55
N HIS A 888 15.95 34.11 13.29
CA HIS A 888 16.17 34.68 14.63
C HIS A 888 15.40 34.04 15.80
N GLN A 889 14.66 32.95 15.60
CA GLN A 889 14.18 32.12 16.72
C GLN A 889 15.23 31.06 17.11
N ALA A 890 15.22 30.63 18.37
CA ALA A 890 16.04 29.49 18.81
C ALA A 890 15.53 28.18 18.18
N PRO A 891 16.42 27.26 17.78
CA PRO A 891 16.02 25.97 17.22
C PRO A 891 15.23 25.14 18.25
N PRO A 892 14.22 24.37 17.81
CA PRO A 892 13.43 23.54 18.72
C PRO A 892 14.29 22.43 19.34
N THR A 893 14.02 22.12 20.61
CA THR A 893 14.74 21.08 21.39
C THR A 893 13.96 19.76 21.49
N GLN A 894 12.97 19.57 20.61
CA GLN A 894 12.12 18.39 20.55
C GLN A 894 11.84 18.00 19.10
N CYS A 895 11.67 16.70 18.83
CA CYS A 895 11.37 16.17 17.50
C CYS A 895 10.59 14.85 17.57
N SER A 896 9.42 14.77 16.93
CA SER A 896 8.65 13.52 16.81
C SER A 896 9.19 12.63 15.70
N ILE A 897 9.44 11.36 16.03
CA ILE A 897 9.81 10.26 15.14
C ILE A 897 8.66 9.25 15.12
N THR A 898 8.15 8.95 13.93
CA THR A 898 7.06 7.98 13.74
C THR A 898 7.63 6.69 13.15
N PHE A 899 7.24 5.56 13.74
CA PHE A 899 7.54 4.22 13.25
C PHE A 899 6.24 3.59 12.76
N ASP A 900 6.09 3.54 11.44
CA ASP A 900 4.95 2.88 10.81
C ASP A 900 5.03 1.34 10.92
N VAL A 901 4.03 0.64 10.41
CA VAL A 901 4.00 -0.83 10.32
C VAL A 901 5.10 -1.45 9.43
N ALA A 902 5.74 -0.68 8.54
CA ALA A 902 6.78 -1.17 7.63
C ALA A 902 8.20 -1.01 8.19
N ALA A 903 8.39 -0.11 9.16
CA ALA A 903 9.68 0.13 9.80
C ALA A 903 10.24 -1.13 10.51
N PRO A 904 11.55 -1.39 10.47
CA PRO A 904 12.13 -2.66 10.90
C PRO A 904 12.07 -2.88 12.43
N VAL A 905 12.32 -4.13 12.85
CA VAL A 905 12.44 -4.54 14.25
C VAL A 905 13.89 -4.46 14.73
N GLY A 906 14.13 -4.28 16.03
CA GLY A 906 15.47 -4.23 16.62
C GLY A 906 15.90 -2.82 17.02
N ASP A 907 17.21 -2.60 17.12
CA ASP A 907 17.78 -1.41 17.74
C ASP A 907 17.94 -0.24 16.76
N PHE A 908 17.49 0.95 17.19
CA PHE A 908 17.65 2.22 16.50
C PHE A 908 18.54 3.15 17.34
N GLY A 909 19.70 3.54 16.81
CA GLY A 909 20.61 4.49 17.45
C GLY A 909 20.38 5.90 16.94
N PHE A 910 20.11 6.84 17.84
CA PHE A 910 19.90 8.27 17.54
C PHE A 910 21.01 9.12 18.16
N SER A 911 21.58 10.04 17.40
CA SER A 911 22.56 11.02 17.89
C SER A 911 22.36 12.39 17.24
N LEU A 912 22.58 13.46 18.01
CA LEU A 912 22.44 14.84 17.53
C LEU A 912 23.80 15.54 17.39
N VAL A 913 23.92 16.35 16.34
CA VAL A 913 25.00 17.32 16.15
C VAL A 913 24.39 18.73 16.17
N THR A 914 24.96 19.61 16.99
CA THR A 914 24.61 21.04 17.00
C THR A 914 25.30 21.75 15.84
N GLN A 915 24.54 22.51 15.05
CA GLN A 915 25.05 23.45 14.05
C GLN A 915 24.76 24.90 14.48
N GLY A 916 25.66 25.81 14.14
CA GLY A 916 25.53 27.24 14.45
C GLY A 916 25.84 28.09 13.22
N SER A 917 26.23 29.34 13.46
CA SER A 917 26.59 30.29 12.39
C SER A 917 27.90 29.89 11.69
N ASN A 918 28.19 30.59 10.59
CA ASN A 918 29.50 30.62 9.93
C ASN A 918 30.68 31.12 10.80
N THR A 919 30.47 31.41 12.08
CA THR A 919 31.53 31.74 13.07
C THR A 919 31.66 30.67 14.16
N THR A 920 31.02 29.51 14.00
CA THR A 920 31.08 28.38 14.93
C THR A 920 31.37 27.07 14.21
N VAL A 921 32.14 26.17 14.83
CA VAL A 921 32.31 24.79 14.35
C VAL A 921 31.25 23.90 15.00
N ALA A 922 30.65 23.02 14.18
CA ALA A 922 29.66 22.05 14.64
C ALA A 922 30.17 21.17 15.80
N SER A 923 29.26 20.74 16.66
CA SER A 923 29.62 19.92 17.82
C SER A 923 30.11 18.52 17.42
N PRO A 924 30.74 17.76 18.34
CA PRO A 924 30.72 16.31 18.24
C PRO A 924 29.27 15.79 18.28
N ALA A 925 29.05 14.55 17.83
CA ALA A 925 27.76 13.88 18.04
C ALA A 925 27.49 13.68 19.54
N SER A 926 26.22 13.74 19.94
CA SER A 926 25.78 13.37 21.28
C SER A 926 26.08 11.90 21.59
N ALA A 927 25.95 11.51 22.86
CA ALA A 927 25.80 10.10 23.19
C ALA A 927 24.63 9.49 22.40
N VAL A 928 24.79 8.25 21.94
CA VAL A 928 23.77 7.55 21.15
C VAL A 928 22.66 7.08 22.08
N LEU A 929 21.43 7.56 21.83
CA LEU A 929 20.23 7.02 22.45
C LEU A 929 19.77 5.80 21.63
N THR A 930 19.73 4.63 22.26
CA THR A 930 19.26 3.39 21.63
C THR A 930 17.81 3.11 22.00
N LEU A 931 16.96 2.92 21.00
CA LEU A 931 15.57 2.47 21.15
C LEU A 931 15.39 1.09 20.52
N ASN A 932 14.92 0.10 21.29
CA ASN A 932 14.64 -1.24 20.80
C ASN A 932 13.17 -1.35 20.37
N ARG A 933 12.90 -1.62 19.09
CA ARG A 933 11.55 -1.97 18.62
C ARG A 933 11.31 -3.47 18.77
N LEU A 934 10.26 -3.83 19.53
CA LEU A 934 9.91 -5.22 19.80
C LEU A 934 9.63 -6.02 18.52
N GLY A 935 9.85 -7.33 18.58
CA GLY A 935 9.59 -8.25 17.47
C GLY A 935 8.11 -8.40 17.13
N GLN A 936 7.85 -9.01 15.97
CA GLN A 936 6.51 -9.33 15.51
C GLN A 936 5.95 -10.59 16.22
N PRO A 937 4.72 -10.56 16.78
CA PRO A 937 4.05 -11.77 17.27
C PRO A 937 3.79 -12.75 16.12
N GLN A 938 4.33 -13.97 16.24
CA GLN A 938 4.28 -14.98 15.19
C GLN A 938 3.13 -15.99 15.39
N LYS A 939 2.71 -16.59 14.27
CA LYS A 939 1.67 -17.63 14.21
C LYS A 939 0.36 -17.21 14.90
N LEU A 940 -0.09 -15.97 14.69
CA LEU A 940 -1.41 -15.57 15.17
C LEU A 940 -2.47 -16.49 14.56
N GLN A 941 -3.34 -17.01 15.42
CA GLN A 941 -4.54 -17.75 15.07
C GLN A 941 -5.72 -17.14 15.82
N ALA A 942 -6.89 -17.14 15.20
CA ALA A 942 -8.14 -16.68 15.79
C ALA A 942 -9.22 -17.77 15.63
N SER A 943 -10.06 -17.92 16.64
CA SER A 943 -11.23 -18.80 16.62
C SER A 943 -12.39 -18.11 17.32
N SER A 944 -13.63 -18.30 16.83
CA SER A 944 -14.81 -17.59 17.33
C SER A 944 -15.81 -18.54 17.96
N ALA A 945 -16.43 -18.08 19.05
CA ALA A 945 -17.58 -18.71 19.68
C ALA A 945 -18.58 -17.60 20.04
N GLY A 946 -19.64 -17.47 19.24
CA GLY A 946 -20.55 -16.32 19.32
C GLY A 946 -19.80 -14.99 19.14
N SER A 947 -19.97 -14.07 20.09
CA SER A 947 -19.33 -12.75 20.12
C SER A 947 -17.88 -12.74 20.64
N SER A 948 -17.34 -13.88 21.08
CA SER A 948 -15.98 -13.97 21.61
C SER A 948 -15.02 -14.56 20.59
N ALA A 949 -13.94 -13.83 20.31
CA ALA A 949 -12.77 -14.33 19.59
C ALA A 949 -11.69 -14.76 20.59
N THR A 950 -11.22 -16.00 20.48
CA THR A 950 -10.01 -16.46 21.17
C THR A 950 -8.83 -16.34 20.22
N LEU A 951 -7.88 -15.49 20.60
CA LEU A 951 -6.61 -15.25 19.90
C LEU A 951 -5.50 -16.10 20.51
N ARG A 952 -4.63 -16.68 19.67
CA ARG A 952 -3.46 -17.47 20.08
C ARG A 952 -2.23 -17.07 19.26
N TRP A 953 -1.07 -16.87 19.89
CA TRP A 953 0.18 -16.50 19.21
C TRP A 953 1.42 -16.91 20.02
N GLN A 954 2.58 -16.93 19.39
CA GLN A 954 3.85 -17.17 20.08
C GLN A 954 4.38 -15.89 20.75
N ALA A 955 4.87 -16.02 21.98
CA ALA A 955 5.40 -14.89 22.74
C ALA A 955 6.60 -14.22 22.05
N VAL A 956 6.64 -12.88 22.08
CA VAL A 956 7.75 -12.08 21.58
C VAL A 956 8.79 -11.90 22.69
N ALA A 957 10.07 -12.08 22.37
CA ALA A 957 11.16 -11.84 23.31
C ALA A 957 11.11 -10.40 23.86
N ASN A 958 11.31 -10.24 25.17
CA ASN A 958 11.24 -8.98 25.92
C ASN A 958 9.86 -8.28 25.96
N ALA A 959 8.81 -8.87 25.37
CA ALA A 959 7.45 -8.32 25.46
C ALA A 959 6.66 -8.93 26.63
N THR A 960 6.11 -8.08 27.50
CA THR A 960 5.34 -8.49 28.69
C THR A 960 3.84 -8.23 28.56
N ARG A 961 3.42 -7.42 27.58
CA ARG A 961 2.03 -6.99 27.34
C ARG A 961 1.73 -7.00 25.84
N TYR A 962 0.45 -7.16 25.51
CA TYR A 962 -0.03 -7.28 24.13
C TYR A 962 -1.34 -6.53 23.94
N GLN A 963 -1.58 -6.02 22.75
CA GLN A 963 -2.86 -5.40 22.36
C GLN A 963 -3.35 -5.97 21.03
N ALA A 964 -4.67 -6.07 20.88
CA ALA A 964 -5.33 -6.34 19.62
C ALA A 964 -5.59 -5.01 18.88
N VAL A 965 -5.28 -4.99 17.59
CA VAL A 965 -5.73 -3.98 16.64
C VAL A 965 -6.83 -4.62 15.80
N ILE A 966 -7.99 -3.97 15.78
CA ILE A 966 -9.25 -4.53 15.31
C ILE A 966 -9.81 -3.62 14.22
N HIS A 967 -10.01 -4.18 13.02
CA HIS A 967 -10.57 -3.45 11.88
C HIS A 967 -11.78 -4.19 11.28
N SER A 968 -12.78 -3.43 10.86
CA SER A 968 -13.99 -3.92 10.16
C SER A 968 -14.54 -2.81 9.26
N ALA A 969 -15.10 -3.16 8.11
CA ALA A 969 -15.42 -2.22 7.03
C ALA A 969 -16.27 -0.99 7.44
N ASP A 970 -17.14 -1.11 8.45
CA ASP A 970 -18.08 -0.06 8.88
C ASP A 970 -17.79 0.45 10.31
N SER A 971 -16.56 0.33 10.82
CA SER A 971 -16.22 0.88 12.13
C SER A 971 -14.78 1.41 12.19
N PRO A 972 -14.54 2.52 12.92
CA PRO A 972 -13.19 3.06 13.09
C PRO A 972 -12.31 2.04 13.83
N LEU A 973 -11.02 2.06 13.50
CA LEU A 973 -9.99 1.21 14.10
C LEU A 973 -10.12 1.17 15.63
N GLN A 974 -10.27 -0.03 16.20
CA GLN A 974 -10.30 -0.21 17.66
C GLN A 974 -8.98 -0.83 18.12
N VAL A 975 -8.48 -0.40 19.26
CA VAL A 975 -7.31 -0.96 19.92
C VAL A 975 -7.71 -1.40 21.32
N THR A 976 -7.34 -2.61 21.73
CA THR A 976 -7.75 -3.19 23.02
C THR A 976 -6.61 -3.99 23.62
N GLU A 977 -6.21 -3.65 24.86
CA GLU A 977 -5.19 -4.42 25.58
C GLU A 977 -5.72 -5.82 25.92
N LEU A 978 -4.87 -6.84 25.68
CA LEU A 978 -5.23 -8.24 25.84
C LEU A 978 -4.80 -8.77 27.20
N GLN A 979 -5.73 -9.35 27.94
CA GLN A 979 -5.42 -10.15 29.12
C GLN A 979 -4.94 -11.54 28.66
N THR A 980 -3.63 -11.76 28.72
CA THR A 980 -3.00 -12.98 28.22
C THR A 980 -2.86 -14.06 29.29
N SER A 981 -3.05 -15.31 28.89
CA SER A 981 -2.75 -16.52 29.65
C SER A 981 -1.79 -17.40 28.85
N ALA A 982 -0.81 -18.01 29.51
CA ALA A 982 0.16 -18.89 28.85
C ALA A 982 -0.35 -20.34 28.83
N GLN A 983 -0.27 -20.99 27.67
CA GLN A 983 -0.56 -22.42 27.51
C GLN A 983 0.60 -23.09 26.74
N GLY A 984 1.63 -23.50 27.47
CA GLY A 984 2.89 -23.93 26.87
C GLY A 984 3.68 -22.73 26.32
N ASP A 985 4.19 -22.84 25.09
CA ASP A 985 4.95 -21.78 24.41
C ASP A 985 4.05 -20.72 23.71
N GLU A 986 2.71 -20.87 23.81
CA GLU A 986 1.73 -19.97 23.20
C GLU A 986 1.02 -19.12 24.26
N LEU A 987 0.73 -17.86 23.90
CA LEU A 987 -0.12 -16.94 24.64
C LEU A 987 -1.53 -16.96 24.05
N ILE A 988 -2.52 -16.93 24.95
CA ILE A 988 -3.94 -16.99 24.62
C ILE A 988 -4.66 -15.83 25.29
N ALA A 989 -5.49 -15.10 24.55
CA ALA A 989 -6.38 -14.08 25.08
C ALA A 989 -7.79 -14.19 24.47
N ALA A 990 -8.80 -13.88 25.26
CA ALA A 990 -10.17 -13.71 24.80
C ALA A 990 -10.47 -12.24 24.51
N LEU A 991 -11.14 -11.97 23.40
CA LEU A 991 -11.53 -10.65 22.92
C LEU A 991 -13.02 -10.67 22.60
N THR A 992 -13.80 -9.79 23.22
CA THR A 992 -15.22 -9.63 22.89
C THR A 992 -15.36 -8.64 21.74
N LEU A 993 -15.99 -9.08 20.65
CA LEU A 993 -16.24 -8.26 19.47
C LEU A 993 -17.72 -7.90 19.39
N THR A 994 -17.99 -6.66 18.97
CA THR A 994 -19.35 -6.18 18.73
C THR A 994 -19.90 -6.73 17.41
N GLY A 995 -21.18 -6.54 17.13
CA GLY A 995 -21.79 -7.03 15.89
C GLY A 995 -23.28 -6.70 15.81
N ILE A 996 -23.86 -6.94 14.63
CA ILE A 996 -25.30 -6.88 14.42
C ILE A 996 -25.85 -8.30 14.52
N ALA A 997 -26.99 -8.45 15.19
CA ALA A 997 -27.58 -9.77 15.40
C ALA A 997 -27.95 -10.45 14.06
N GLY A 998 -27.66 -11.75 13.94
CA GLY A 998 -27.96 -12.54 12.74
C GLY A 998 -27.15 -12.21 11.48
N SER A 999 -26.28 -11.19 11.50
CA SER A 999 -25.47 -10.78 10.35
C SER A 999 -24.00 -11.16 10.52
N PRO A 1000 -23.42 -11.97 9.62
CA PRO A 1000 -21.99 -12.29 9.67
C PRO A 1000 -21.16 -11.04 9.36
N ARG A 1001 -20.25 -10.67 10.25
CA ARG A 1001 -19.35 -9.52 10.11
C ARG A 1001 -17.90 -9.98 10.11
N LEU A 1002 -17.16 -9.53 9.10
CA LEU A 1002 -15.72 -9.81 8.96
C LEU A 1002 -14.92 -8.84 9.83
N TYR A 1003 -14.02 -9.40 10.62
CA TYR A 1003 -13.05 -8.69 11.44
C TYR A 1003 -11.63 -9.07 11.01
N HIS A 1004 -10.82 -8.06 10.74
CA HIS A 1004 -9.39 -8.18 10.52
C HIS A 1004 -8.69 -7.91 11.86
N LEU A 1005 -8.02 -8.93 12.40
CA LEU A 1005 -7.40 -8.88 13.72
C LEU A 1005 -5.87 -8.98 13.61
N LEU A 1006 -5.18 -8.09 14.29
CA LEU A 1006 -3.72 -8.13 14.45
C LEU A 1006 -3.40 -8.07 15.95
N VAL A 1007 -2.30 -8.70 16.36
CA VAL A 1007 -1.77 -8.60 17.74
C VAL A 1007 -0.43 -7.88 17.69
N GLN A 1008 -0.24 -6.90 18.57
CA GLN A 1008 0.97 -6.12 18.70
C GLN A 1008 1.57 -6.29 20.10
N ALA A 1009 2.88 -6.54 20.17
CA ALA A 1009 3.64 -6.53 21.41
C ALA A 1009 3.87 -5.08 21.89
N ILE A 1010 3.61 -4.81 23.16
CA ILE A 1010 3.79 -3.47 23.76
C ILE A 1010 4.69 -3.54 25.01
N PRO A 1011 5.45 -2.47 25.32
CA PRO A 1011 6.35 -2.45 26.48
C PRO A 1011 5.60 -2.53 27.82
N ALA A 1012 6.35 -2.86 28.88
CA ALA A 1012 5.84 -2.76 30.24
C ALA A 1012 5.51 -1.30 30.60
N VAL A 1013 4.58 -1.09 31.53
CA VAL A 1013 4.20 0.26 31.98
C VAL A 1013 5.42 0.96 32.58
N GLY A 1014 5.81 2.09 32.00
CA GLY A 1014 6.97 2.88 32.45
C GLY A 1014 8.35 2.35 31.98
N GLN A 1015 8.40 1.41 31.04
CA GLN A 1015 9.66 0.91 30.49
C GLN A 1015 10.18 1.84 29.38
N GLU A 1016 11.25 2.59 29.69
CA GLU A 1016 11.93 3.45 28.73
C GLU A 1016 12.80 2.66 27.74
N GLY A 1017 13.08 3.25 26.58
CA GLY A 1017 13.97 2.67 25.56
C GLY A 1017 13.39 1.50 24.76
N ILE A 1018 12.16 1.06 25.03
CA ILE A 1018 11.48 0.00 24.25
C ILE A 1018 10.21 0.54 23.58
N LEU A 1019 10.06 0.22 22.28
CA LEU A 1019 8.95 0.67 21.45
C LEU A 1019 7.98 -0.47 21.13
N PRO A 1020 6.68 -0.18 20.93
CA PRO A 1020 5.71 -1.13 20.39
C PRO A 1020 6.23 -1.83 19.13
N GLY A 1021 6.06 -3.15 19.10
CA GLY A 1021 6.59 -3.99 18.03
C GLY A 1021 5.83 -3.86 16.73
N VAL A 1022 6.33 -4.51 15.69
CA VAL A 1022 5.57 -4.68 14.43
C VAL A 1022 4.34 -5.56 14.72
N PRO A 1023 3.12 -5.19 14.28
CA PRO A 1023 1.94 -6.04 14.47
C PRO A 1023 2.08 -7.37 13.73
N SER A 1024 1.43 -8.42 14.25
CA SER A 1024 1.36 -9.74 13.59
C SER A 1024 0.80 -9.64 12.17
N THR A 1025 0.98 -10.71 11.39
CA THR A 1025 0.14 -10.92 10.20
C THR A 1025 -1.34 -10.85 10.58
N THR A 1026 -2.15 -10.21 9.74
CA THR A 1026 -3.60 -10.14 9.92
C THR A 1026 -4.23 -11.53 9.89
N VAL A 1027 -5.15 -11.78 10.82
CA VAL A 1027 -6.03 -12.95 10.78
C VAL A 1027 -7.46 -12.47 10.63
N ASP A 1028 -8.13 -13.03 9.63
CA ASP A 1028 -9.52 -12.73 9.31
C ASP A 1028 -10.45 -13.67 10.07
N ILE A 1029 -11.45 -13.12 10.74
CA ILE A 1029 -12.47 -13.90 11.43
C ILE A 1029 -13.86 -13.34 11.17
N THR A 1030 -14.78 -14.23 10.82
CA THR A 1030 -16.20 -13.89 10.70
C THR A 1030 -16.89 -14.19 12.03
N ILE A 1031 -17.58 -13.20 12.59
CA ILE A 1031 -18.44 -13.35 13.75
C ILE A 1031 -19.88 -13.05 13.35
N THR A 1032 -20.80 -13.93 13.76
CA THR A 1032 -22.24 -13.69 13.67
C THR A 1032 -22.73 -13.54 15.10
N LEU A 1033 -23.24 -12.35 15.45
CA LEU A 1033 -23.75 -12.10 16.80
C LEU A 1033 -25.10 -12.84 16.92
N TYR A 1034 -25.16 -13.91 17.71
CA TYR A 1034 -26.28 -14.86 17.72
C TYR A 1034 -26.55 -15.49 16.33
N ALA A 1035 -26.16 -16.76 16.15
CA ALA A 1035 -26.25 -17.44 14.86
C ALA A 1035 -27.71 -17.69 14.40
N ASN A 1036 -28.67 -17.59 15.31
CA ASN A 1036 -30.09 -17.83 15.07
C ASN A 1036 -30.96 -17.12 16.12
N ALA A 1037 -32.27 -17.10 15.86
CA ALA A 1037 -33.27 -16.47 16.72
C ALA A 1037 -33.39 -17.11 18.12
N VAL A 1038 -33.05 -18.40 18.27
CA VAL A 1038 -33.10 -19.09 19.57
C VAL A 1038 -31.97 -18.57 20.46
N GLU A 1039 -30.73 -18.50 19.97
CA GLU A 1039 -29.61 -17.93 20.73
C GLU A 1039 -29.88 -16.49 21.19
N MET A 1040 -30.45 -15.67 20.31
CA MET A 1040 -30.81 -14.28 20.64
C MET A 1040 -31.91 -14.21 21.69
N THR A 1041 -32.99 -14.99 21.56
CA THR A 1041 -34.08 -15.03 22.56
C THR A 1041 -33.61 -15.58 23.92
N THR A 1042 -32.76 -16.61 23.95
CA THR A 1042 -32.15 -17.12 25.19
C THR A 1042 -31.32 -16.03 25.89
N ALA A 1043 -30.50 -15.27 25.13
CA ALA A 1043 -29.69 -14.20 25.69
C ALA A 1043 -30.53 -13.03 26.24
N LEU A 1044 -31.59 -12.65 25.52
CA LEU A 1044 -32.53 -11.59 25.95
C LEU A 1044 -33.34 -12.02 27.18
N ASN A 1045 -33.74 -13.28 27.28
CA ASN A 1045 -34.41 -13.83 28.47
C ASN A 1045 -33.46 -13.86 29.68
N GLY A 1046 -32.19 -14.24 29.49
CA GLY A 1046 -31.15 -14.18 30.52
C GLY A 1046 -30.92 -12.76 31.06
N GLN A 1047 -31.10 -11.74 30.21
CA GLN A 1047 -31.07 -10.32 30.57
C GLN A 1047 -32.42 -9.79 31.10
N LYS A 1048 -33.47 -10.62 31.18
CA LYS A 1048 -34.84 -10.30 31.59
C LYS A 1048 -35.51 -9.20 30.74
N VAL A 1049 -35.20 -9.16 29.45
CA VAL A 1049 -35.85 -8.24 28.48
C VAL A 1049 -37.30 -8.66 28.30
N GLU A 1050 -38.24 -7.70 28.32
CA GLU A 1050 -39.66 -7.99 28.13
C GLU A 1050 -39.96 -8.64 26.76
N ALA A 1051 -40.90 -9.59 26.74
CA ALA A 1051 -41.22 -10.38 25.55
C ALA A 1051 -41.68 -9.54 24.34
N THR A 1052 -42.38 -8.43 24.59
CA THR A 1052 -42.74 -7.41 23.58
C THR A 1052 -41.50 -6.88 22.84
N LEU A 1053 -40.50 -6.46 23.62
CA LEU A 1053 -39.27 -5.87 23.10
C LEU A 1053 -38.36 -6.94 22.48
N CYS A 1054 -38.33 -8.13 23.08
CA CYS A 1054 -37.62 -9.29 22.55
C CYS A 1054 -38.17 -9.69 21.17
N ALA A 1055 -39.48 -9.82 21.00
CA ALA A 1055 -40.10 -10.18 19.73
C ALA A 1055 -39.77 -9.16 18.62
N GLN A 1056 -39.82 -7.86 18.95
CA GLN A 1056 -39.47 -6.78 18.04
C GLN A 1056 -37.99 -6.82 17.62
N GLN A 1057 -37.07 -6.94 18.59
CA GLN A 1057 -35.63 -7.02 18.32
C GLN A 1057 -35.24 -8.27 17.51
N VAL A 1058 -35.88 -9.41 17.80
CA VAL A 1058 -35.61 -10.68 17.12
C VAL A 1058 -36.16 -10.68 15.70
N LEU A 1059 -37.36 -10.14 15.43
CA LEU A 1059 -37.82 -9.98 14.05
C LEU A 1059 -36.98 -8.94 13.28
N GLN A 1060 -36.52 -7.87 13.94
CA GLN A 1060 -35.63 -6.88 13.32
C GLN A 1060 -34.27 -7.50 12.92
N ALA A 1061 -33.73 -8.41 13.74
CA ALA A 1061 -32.50 -9.15 13.44
C ALA A 1061 -32.68 -10.29 12.42
N PHE A 1062 -33.86 -10.92 12.41
CA PHE A 1062 -34.19 -12.05 11.54
C PHE A 1062 -35.51 -11.80 10.79
N PRO A 1063 -35.55 -10.93 9.76
CA PRO A 1063 -36.79 -10.49 9.11
C PRO A 1063 -37.55 -11.59 8.35
N SER A 1064 -36.93 -12.75 8.15
CA SER A 1064 -37.53 -13.94 7.52
C SER A 1064 -38.35 -14.80 8.47
N LEU A 1065 -38.37 -14.49 9.77
CA LEU A 1065 -39.24 -15.19 10.72
C LEU A 1065 -40.72 -14.89 10.45
N ASN A 1066 -41.53 -15.93 10.57
CA ASN A 1066 -42.98 -15.88 10.54
C ASN A 1066 -43.55 -16.17 11.95
N LEU A 1067 -44.89 -16.15 12.07
CA LEU A 1067 -45.59 -16.36 13.33
C LEU A 1067 -45.12 -17.61 14.09
N ASP A 1068 -45.07 -18.77 13.41
CA ASP A 1068 -44.73 -20.05 14.02
C ASP A 1068 -43.26 -20.16 14.42
N THR A 1069 -42.36 -19.62 13.59
CA THR A 1069 -40.91 -19.68 13.82
C THR A 1069 -40.46 -18.69 14.89
N LEU A 1070 -41.07 -17.50 14.99
CA LEU A 1070 -40.84 -16.59 16.11
C LEU A 1070 -41.42 -17.14 17.42
N ALA A 1071 -42.63 -17.74 17.38
CA ALA A 1071 -43.23 -18.38 18.54
C ALA A 1071 -42.33 -19.51 19.08
N SER A 1072 -41.82 -20.36 18.18
CA SER A 1072 -40.89 -21.44 18.50
C SER A 1072 -39.57 -20.92 19.05
N ALA A 1073 -39.02 -19.84 18.47
CA ALA A 1073 -37.78 -19.22 18.95
C ALA A 1073 -37.95 -18.69 20.38
N MET A 1074 -39.00 -17.91 20.66
CA MET A 1074 -39.25 -17.37 22.00
C MET A 1074 -39.52 -18.46 23.04
N ALA A 1075 -40.23 -19.53 22.67
CA ALA A 1075 -40.44 -20.70 23.53
C ALA A 1075 -39.12 -21.41 23.89
N GLN A 1076 -38.26 -21.66 22.91
CA GLN A 1076 -36.94 -22.27 23.12
C GLN A 1076 -35.97 -21.31 23.85
N GLY A 1077 -36.13 -20.00 23.66
CA GLY A 1077 -35.48 -18.95 24.44
C GLY A 1077 -35.88 -18.92 25.92
N GLY A 1078 -36.93 -19.65 26.31
CA GLY A 1078 -37.40 -19.79 27.68
C GLY A 1078 -38.42 -18.75 28.13
N TYR A 1079 -39.05 -18.02 27.20
CA TYR A 1079 -40.19 -17.15 27.52
C TYR A 1079 -41.44 -18.00 27.82
N ALA A 1080 -42.28 -17.55 28.75
CA ALA A 1080 -43.54 -18.22 29.08
C ALA A 1080 -44.60 -18.01 27.99
N LEU A 1081 -45.53 -18.97 27.83
CA LEU A 1081 -46.59 -18.95 26.81
C LEU A 1081 -47.37 -17.62 26.78
N ALA A 1082 -47.72 -17.09 27.95
CA ALA A 1082 -48.47 -15.83 28.08
C ALA A 1082 -47.66 -14.61 27.62
N ASP A 1083 -46.33 -14.65 27.73
CA ASP A 1083 -45.45 -13.55 27.35
C ASP A 1083 -45.04 -13.63 25.87
N THR A 1084 -44.81 -14.83 25.34
CA THR A 1084 -44.67 -15.04 23.89
C THR A 1084 -45.94 -14.67 23.14
N SER A 1085 -47.13 -14.93 23.69
CA SER A 1085 -48.39 -14.43 23.13
C SER A 1085 -48.41 -12.90 23.02
N LYS A 1086 -47.93 -12.17 24.04
CA LYS A 1086 -47.81 -10.70 23.99
C LYS A 1086 -46.78 -10.25 22.95
N GLY A 1087 -45.63 -10.92 22.89
CA GLY A 1087 -44.57 -10.66 21.92
C GLY A 1087 -45.05 -10.78 20.47
N LEU A 1088 -45.71 -11.89 20.13
CA LEU A 1088 -46.29 -12.12 18.80
C LEU A 1088 -47.34 -11.07 18.44
N MET A 1089 -48.25 -10.74 19.36
CA MET A 1089 -49.27 -9.71 19.14
C MET A 1089 -48.69 -8.29 19.00
N ALA A 1090 -47.55 -8.00 19.62
CA ALA A 1090 -46.88 -6.70 19.49
C ALA A 1090 -46.21 -6.49 18.13
N VAL A 1091 -45.84 -7.58 17.45
CA VAL A 1091 -45.16 -7.58 16.15
C VAL A 1091 -46.15 -7.80 15.00
N TRP A 1092 -47.16 -8.65 15.20
CA TRP A 1092 -48.25 -8.88 14.24
C TRP A 1092 -49.64 -8.67 14.90
N PRO A 1093 -50.08 -7.41 15.10
CA PRO A 1093 -51.33 -7.08 15.80
C PRO A 1093 -52.60 -7.55 15.07
N GLN A 1094 -52.50 -7.87 13.77
CA GLN A 1094 -53.61 -8.31 12.92
C GLN A 1094 -53.76 -9.84 12.84
N THR A 1095 -52.96 -10.60 13.59
CA THR A 1095 -53.03 -12.07 13.63
C THR A 1095 -54.38 -12.52 14.17
N SER A 1096 -55.04 -13.49 13.52
CA SER A 1096 -56.32 -13.99 14.03
C SER A 1096 -56.14 -14.76 15.34
N PRO A 1097 -57.16 -14.81 16.22
CA PRO A 1097 -57.09 -15.63 17.44
C PRO A 1097 -56.89 -17.12 17.17
N GLN A 1098 -57.28 -17.62 15.98
CA GLN A 1098 -57.05 -19.01 15.60
C GLN A 1098 -55.60 -19.26 15.17
N ASP A 1099 -55.01 -18.36 14.38
CA ASP A 1099 -53.61 -18.50 13.92
C ASP A 1099 -52.64 -18.31 15.09
N LEU A 1100 -52.90 -17.35 15.98
CA LEU A 1100 -52.13 -17.15 17.21
C LEU A 1100 -52.21 -18.38 18.13
N ALA A 1101 -53.41 -18.95 18.30
CA ALA A 1101 -53.59 -20.16 19.09
C ALA A 1101 -52.89 -21.38 18.45
N ALA A 1102 -52.89 -21.50 17.12
CA ALA A 1102 -52.18 -22.56 16.41
C ALA A 1102 -50.66 -22.45 16.58
N ALA A 1103 -50.08 -21.27 16.36
CA ALA A 1103 -48.65 -21.02 16.54
C ALA A 1103 -48.20 -21.28 17.97
N LEU A 1104 -48.95 -20.81 18.97
CA LEU A 1104 -48.66 -21.08 20.39
C LEU A 1104 -48.83 -22.56 20.74
N ALA A 1105 -49.86 -23.24 20.24
CA ALA A 1105 -50.11 -24.67 20.46
C ALA A 1105 -49.17 -25.60 19.67
N GLN A 1106 -48.33 -25.04 18.79
CA GLN A 1106 -47.20 -25.70 18.12
C GLN A 1106 -45.88 -25.42 18.87
N ALA A 1107 -45.61 -24.17 19.24
CA ALA A 1107 -44.40 -23.76 19.97
C ALA A 1107 -44.35 -24.27 21.43
N TYR A 1108 -45.50 -24.45 22.08
CA TYR A 1108 -45.65 -24.92 23.46
C TYR A 1108 -46.42 -26.24 23.57
N ALA A 1109 -46.50 -27.02 22.50
CA ALA A 1109 -47.05 -28.38 22.59
C ALA A 1109 -46.26 -29.18 23.63
N ASP A 1110 -46.93 -29.84 24.58
CA ASP A 1110 -46.31 -30.95 25.29
C ASP A 1110 -46.47 -32.25 24.48
N PRO A 1111 -45.57 -33.24 24.66
CA PRO A 1111 -45.62 -34.50 23.92
C PRO A 1111 -46.92 -35.30 24.13
N GLU A 1112 -47.59 -35.15 25.27
CA GLU A 1112 -48.78 -35.92 25.65
C GLU A 1112 -50.03 -35.36 24.96
N GLN A 1113 -50.16 -34.03 24.88
CA GLN A 1113 -51.20 -33.33 24.13
C GLN A 1113 -51.05 -33.52 22.61
N MET A 1114 -49.82 -33.56 22.09
CA MET A 1114 -49.59 -33.88 20.68
C MET A 1114 -49.95 -35.33 20.37
N ALA A 1115 -49.53 -36.29 21.20
CA ALA A 1115 -49.92 -37.69 21.07
C ALA A 1115 -51.46 -37.86 21.09
N SER A 1116 -52.13 -37.19 22.04
CA SER A 1116 -53.60 -37.19 22.18
C SER A 1116 -54.31 -36.64 20.93
N ARG A 1117 -53.79 -35.55 20.33
CA ARG A 1117 -54.33 -34.99 19.08
C ARG A 1117 -54.16 -35.95 17.90
N LEU A 1118 -52.98 -36.55 17.75
CA LEU A 1118 -52.71 -37.51 16.66
C LEU A 1118 -53.60 -38.76 16.80
N PHE A 1119 -53.80 -39.26 18.01
CA PHE A 1119 -54.71 -40.37 18.29
C PHE A 1119 -56.16 -40.02 17.95
N ALA A 1120 -56.64 -38.83 18.36
CA ALA A 1120 -57.99 -38.35 18.02
C ALA A 1120 -58.20 -38.12 16.50
N GLN A 1121 -57.11 -37.91 15.74
CA GLN A 1121 -57.12 -37.82 14.28
C GLN A 1121 -57.02 -39.19 13.58
N GLY A 1122 -56.90 -40.29 14.32
CA GLY A 1122 -56.80 -41.66 13.77
C GLY A 1122 -55.42 -42.01 13.19
N VAL A 1123 -54.38 -41.26 13.54
CA VAL A 1123 -52.99 -41.55 13.14
C VAL A 1123 -52.52 -42.86 13.79
N THR A 1124 -51.77 -43.70 13.08
CA THR A 1124 -51.29 -44.97 13.64
C THR A 1124 -50.11 -44.75 14.59
N GLY A 1125 -49.89 -45.67 15.54
CA GLY A 1125 -48.74 -45.59 16.44
C GLY A 1125 -47.40 -45.52 15.69
N THR A 1126 -47.30 -46.27 14.59
CA THR A 1126 -46.15 -46.30 13.67
C THR A 1126 -45.78 -44.92 13.10
N ASP A 1127 -46.78 -44.08 12.81
CA ASP A 1127 -46.57 -42.73 12.26
C ASP A 1127 -46.42 -41.69 13.38
N CYS A 1128 -47.12 -41.88 14.49
CA CYS A 1128 -47.11 -40.98 15.63
C CYS A 1128 -45.73 -40.89 16.32
N GLY A 1129 -45.04 -42.03 16.50
CA GLY A 1129 -43.71 -42.07 17.12
C GLY A 1129 -42.66 -41.18 16.41
N PRO A 1130 -42.42 -41.37 15.10
CA PRO A 1130 -41.54 -40.51 14.31
C PRO A 1130 -41.97 -39.04 14.25
N GLN A 1131 -43.27 -38.74 14.25
CA GLN A 1131 -43.75 -37.35 14.30
C GLN A 1131 -43.44 -36.69 15.64
N LEU A 1132 -43.73 -37.36 16.76
CA LEU A 1132 -43.37 -36.86 18.10
C LEU A 1132 -41.86 -36.66 18.26
N LEU A 1133 -41.03 -37.59 17.77
CA LEU A 1133 -39.57 -37.44 17.86
C LEU A 1133 -39.03 -36.31 16.97
N ARG A 1134 -39.64 -36.05 15.81
CA ARG A 1134 -39.29 -34.90 14.95
C ARG A 1134 -39.64 -33.56 15.61
N THR A 1135 -40.77 -33.47 16.30
CA THR A 1135 -41.20 -32.25 16.99
C THR A 1135 -40.49 -32.06 18.34
N PHE A 1136 -40.12 -33.16 19.01
CA PHE A 1136 -39.43 -33.16 20.30
C PHE A 1136 -38.16 -34.04 20.26
N PRO A 1137 -37.04 -33.54 19.69
CA PRO A 1137 -35.81 -34.31 19.52
C PRO A 1137 -35.15 -34.79 20.83
N THR A 1138 -35.55 -34.20 21.97
CA THR A 1138 -35.07 -34.54 23.31
C THR A 1138 -35.83 -35.70 23.96
N LEU A 1139 -36.84 -36.28 23.29
CA LEU A 1139 -37.56 -37.44 23.81
C LEU A 1139 -36.64 -38.67 23.89
N THR A 1140 -36.78 -39.40 24.99
CA THR A 1140 -36.12 -40.69 25.24
C THR A 1140 -37.09 -41.82 24.93
N LEU A 1141 -36.57 -43.05 24.84
CA LEU A 1141 -37.38 -44.25 24.63
C LEU A 1141 -38.55 -44.37 25.64
N GLY A 1142 -38.28 -44.14 26.93
CA GLY A 1142 -39.28 -44.19 27.99
C GLY A 1142 -40.25 -43.00 27.99
N THR A 1143 -39.77 -41.78 27.74
CA THR A 1143 -40.65 -40.60 27.71
C THR A 1143 -41.54 -40.56 26.46
N LEU A 1144 -41.08 -41.06 25.31
CA LEU A 1144 -41.93 -41.27 24.14
C LEU A 1144 -43.00 -42.33 24.41
N ALA A 1145 -42.63 -43.47 25.03
CA ALA A 1145 -43.60 -44.51 25.38
C ALA A 1145 -44.68 -43.99 26.34
N SER A 1146 -44.30 -43.21 27.36
CA SER A 1146 -45.25 -42.55 28.27
C SER A 1146 -46.16 -41.56 27.55
N ALA A 1147 -45.62 -40.73 26.64
CA ALA A 1147 -46.41 -39.75 25.90
C ALA A 1147 -47.44 -40.42 24.98
N MET A 1148 -47.05 -41.48 24.26
CA MET A 1148 -47.96 -42.27 23.43
C MET A 1148 -49.02 -43.00 24.28
N ALA A 1149 -48.62 -43.60 25.41
CA ALA A 1149 -49.54 -44.30 26.31
C ALA A 1149 -50.62 -43.37 26.87
N LYS A 1150 -50.24 -42.19 27.37
CA LYS A 1150 -51.18 -41.17 27.86
C LYS A 1150 -51.99 -40.52 26.73
N GLY A 1151 -51.44 -40.47 25.52
CA GLY A 1151 -52.14 -40.05 24.31
C GLY A 1151 -53.25 -41.01 23.83
N GLY A 1152 -53.40 -42.18 24.46
CA GLY A 1152 -54.47 -43.15 24.16
C GLY A 1152 -54.06 -44.35 23.31
N TYR A 1153 -52.79 -44.41 22.86
CA TYR A 1153 -52.29 -45.57 22.12
C TYR A 1153 -52.19 -46.81 23.03
N VAL A 1154 -52.47 -47.98 22.47
CA VAL A 1154 -52.32 -49.28 23.16
C VAL A 1154 -50.89 -49.81 23.04
N VAL A 1155 -50.49 -50.73 23.93
CA VAL A 1155 -49.11 -51.29 24.01
C VAL A 1155 -48.52 -51.68 22.65
N ALA A 1156 -49.33 -52.29 21.78
CA ALA A 1156 -48.90 -52.77 20.47
C ALA A 1156 -48.68 -51.62 19.46
N GLU A 1157 -49.46 -50.55 19.53
CA GLU A 1157 -49.29 -49.36 18.68
C GLU A 1157 -48.10 -48.52 19.16
N THR A 1158 -47.96 -48.35 20.47
CA THR A 1158 -46.80 -47.68 21.08
C THR A 1158 -45.50 -48.42 20.77
N SER A 1159 -45.49 -49.75 20.83
CA SER A 1159 -44.32 -50.56 20.42
C SER A 1159 -43.94 -50.35 18.95
N LYS A 1160 -44.91 -50.21 18.03
CA LYS A 1160 -44.63 -49.89 16.62
C LYS A 1160 -44.07 -48.48 16.47
N GLY A 1161 -44.62 -47.51 17.19
CA GLY A 1161 -44.14 -46.11 17.17
C GLY A 1161 -42.71 -45.96 17.66
N LEU A 1162 -42.35 -46.66 18.74
CA LEU A 1162 -40.97 -46.71 19.23
C LEU A 1162 -40.02 -47.32 18.21
N LEU A 1163 -40.39 -48.44 17.57
CA LEU A 1163 -39.57 -49.09 16.55
C LEU A 1163 -39.51 -48.29 15.23
N ALA A 1164 -40.53 -47.53 14.88
CA ALA A 1164 -40.51 -46.63 13.72
C ALA A 1164 -39.62 -45.41 13.98
N ALA A 1165 -39.63 -44.87 15.20
CA ALA A 1165 -38.76 -43.78 15.62
C ALA A 1165 -37.28 -44.22 15.78
N TRP A 1166 -37.06 -45.43 16.31
CA TRP A 1166 -35.75 -46.04 16.51
C TRP A 1166 -35.72 -47.51 16.05
N PRO A 1167 -35.44 -47.78 14.76
CA PRO A 1167 -35.45 -49.15 14.20
C PRO A 1167 -34.42 -50.12 14.79
N GLN A 1168 -33.44 -49.63 15.55
CA GLN A 1168 -32.34 -50.40 16.12
C GLN A 1168 -32.47 -50.61 17.65
N THR A 1169 -33.62 -50.29 18.25
CA THR A 1169 -33.82 -50.45 19.71
C THR A 1169 -33.68 -51.93 20.13
N PRO A 1170 -32.81 -52.26 21.09
CA PRO A 1170 -32.68 -53.62 21.61
C PRO A 1170 -34.01 -54.13 22.21
N PRO A 1171 -34.41 -55.39 22.01
CA PRO A 1171 -35.68 -55.93 22.51
C PRO A 1171 -35.89 -55.75 24.01
N GLN A 1172 -34.81 -55.83 24.80
CA GLN A 1172 -34.86 -55.60 26.25
C GLN A 1172 -35.18 -54.14 26.60
N ALA A 1173 -34.52 -53.17 25.97
CA ALA A 1173 -34.77 -51.74 26.20
C ALA A 1173 -36.19 -51.34 25.76
N LEU A 1174 -36.69 -51.91 24.66
CA LEU A 1174 -38.08 -51.74 24.22
C LEU A 1174 -39.06 -52.29 25.27
N ALA A 1175 -38.81 -53.50 25.79
CA ALA A 1175 -39.65 -54.10 26.83
C ALA A 1175 -39.63 -53.27 28.12
N GLU A 1176 -38.47 -52.79 28.57
CA GLU A 1176 -38.34 -51.94 29.77
C GLU A 1176 -39.11 -50.62 29.63
N ALA A 1177 -39.03 -49.94 28.48
CA ALA A 1177 -39.79 -48.72 28.21
C ALA A 1177 -41.31 -48.96 28.17
N LEU A 1178 -41.76 -50.06 27.56
CA LEU A 1178 -43.19 -50.43 27.53
C LEU A 1178 -43.71 -50.84 28.91
N ILE A 1179 -42.92 -51.54 29.73
CA ILE A 1179 -43.29 -51.90 31.11
C ILE A 1179 -43.40 -50.66 32.01
N GLN A 1180 -42.56 -49.64 31.80
CA GLN A 1180 -42.68 -48.37 32.51
C GLN A 1180 -43.90 -47.56 32.08
N ALA A 1181 -44.25 -47.55 30.78
CA ALA A 1181 -45.41 -46.84 30.26
C ALA A 1181 -46.75 -47.55 30.56
N TYR A 1182 -46.73 -48.88 30.71
CA TYR A 1182 -47.90 -49.72 30.99
C TYR A 1182 -47.60 -50.74 32.11
N PRO A 1183 -47.49 -50.31 33.38
CA PRO A 1183 -47.19 -51.22 34.49
C PRO A 1183 -48.31 -52.24 34.69
N GLY A 1184 -47.94 -53.47 35.06
CA GLY A 1184 -48.88 -54.52 35.44
C GLY A 1184 -49.32 -54.46 36.92
N PRO A 1185 -50.31 -55.26 37.34
CA PRO A 1185 -50.84 -55.26 38.70
C PRO A 1185 -49.77 -55.38 39.80
N VAL A 1186 -48.78 -56.26 39.63
CA VAL A 1186 -47.71 -56.48 40.63
C VAL A 1186 -46.81 -55.25 40.77
N GLN A 1187 -46.46 -54.60 39.66
CA GLN A 1187 -45.61 -53.42 39.63
C GLN A 1187 -46.33 -52.21 40.24
N THR A 1188 -47.61 -52.03 39.91
CA THR A 1188 -48.48 -50.99 40.51
C THR A 1188 -48.63 -51.22 42.01
N ALA A 1189 -48.81 -52.47 42.46
CA ALA A 1189 -48.86 -52.82 43.88
C ALA A 1189 -47.57 -52.47 44.63
N ARG A 1190 -46.40 -52.77 44.04
CA ARG A 1190 -45.08 -52.41 44.61
C ARG A 1190 -44.88 -50.90 44.70
N ALA A 1191 -45.30 -50.15 43.69
CA ALA A 1191 -45.19 -48.68 43.70
C ALA A 1191 -46.06 -48.06 44.80
N LEU A 1192 -47.32 -48.51 44.94
CA LEU A 1192 -48.22 -48.07 46.01
C LEU A 1192 -47.65 -48.42 47.41
N ARG A 1193 -47.02 -49.59 47.57
CA ARG A 1193 -46.35 -49.98 48.82
C ARG A 1193 -45.15 -49.08 49.15
N ALA A 1194 -44.33 -48.75 48.15
CA ALA A 1194 -43.20 -47.83 48.32
C ALA A 1194 -43.65 -46.40 48.71
N GLN A 1195 -44.87 -46.01 48.31
CA GLN A 1195 -45.53 -44.76 48.71
C GLN A 1195 -46.23 -44.84 50.08
N GLY A 1196 -46.13 -45.98 50.78
CA GLY A 1196 -46.74 -46.18 52.11
C GLY A 1196 -48.23 -46.48 52.10
N ALA A 1197 -48.84 -46.79 50.94
CA ALA A 1197 -50.25 -47.17 50.88
C ALA A 1197 -50.50 -48.48 51.63
N ASN A 1198 -51.49 -48.50 52.52
CA ASN A 1198 -51.91 -49.72 53.22
C ASN A 1198 -52.65 -50.69 52.27
N GLY A 1199 -52.90 -51.91 52.75
CA GLY A 1199 -53.52 -52.96 51.93
C GLY A 1199 -54.88 -52.58 51.31
N ALA A 1200 -55.75 -51.90 52.07
CA ALA A 1200 -57.05 -51.42 51.58
C ALA A 1200 -56.92 -50.39 50.43
N ALA A 1201 -56.03 -49.40 50.59
CA ALA A 1201 -55.75 -48.39 49.57
C ALA A 1201 -55.06 -48.99 48.33
N CYS A 1202 -54.17 -49.97 48.54
CA CYS A 1202 -53.52 -50.69 47.46
C CYS A 1202 -54.53 -51.52 46.63
N ALA A 1203 -55.35 -52.33 47.29
CA ALA A 1203 -56.33 -53.20 46.64
C ALA A 1203 -57.36 -52.40 45.82
N THR A 1204 -57.91 -51.32 46.38
CA THR A 1204 -58.85 -50.45 45.67
C THR A 1204 -58.18 -49.64 44.54
N GLY A 1205 -56.93 -49.20 44.73
CA GLY A 1205 -56.14 -48.58 43.66
C GLY A 1205 -55.87 -49.52 42.49
N LEU A 1206 -55.54 -50.78 42.79
CA LEU A 1206 -55.33 -51.85 41.80
C LEU A 1206 -56.62 -52.20 41.07
N LEU A 1207 -57.75 -52.35 41.76
CA LEU A 1207 -59.03 -52.64 41.10
C LEU A 1207 -59.48 -51.49 40.19
N LYS A 1208 -59.18 -50.24 40.57
CA LYS A 1208 -59.45 -49.06 39.74
C LYS A 1208 -58.56 -49.00 38.49
N ALA A 1209 -57.28 -49.39 38.60
CA ALA A 1209 -56.35 -49.45 37.48
C ALA A 1209 -56.58 -50.67 36.56
N PHE A 1210 -57.03 -51.79 37.12
CA PHE A 1210 -57.27 -53.05 36.41
C PHE A 1210 -58.65 -53.64 36.80
N PRO A 1211 -59.77 -53.11 36.25
CA PRO A 1211 -61.14 -53.46 36.67
C PRO A 1211 -61.58 -54.91 36.44
N LYS A 1212 -60.70 -55.75 35.89
CA LYS A 1212 -60.94 -57.18 35.61
C LYS A 1212 -60.13 -58.12 36.52
N LEU A 1213 -59.37 -57.59 37.48
CA LEU A 1213 -58.70 -58.42 38.49
C LEU A 1213 -59.76 -59.17 39.31
N VAL A 1214 -59.59 -60.47 39.45
CA VAL A 1214 -60.32 -61.28 40.43
C VAL A 1214 -59.60 -61.26 41.78
N ASP A 1215 -60.26 -61.75 42.81
CA ASP A 1215 -59.77 -61.86 44.19
C ASP A 1215 -58.41 -62.56 44.30
N THR A 1216 -58.25 -63.71 43.64
CA THR A 1216 -57.03 -64.52 43.63
C THR A 1216 -55.86 -63.80 42.92
N ASP A 1217 -56.10 -63.20 41.76
CA ASP A 1217 -55.09 -62.41 41.03
C ASP A 1217 -54.68 -61.13 41.80
N LEU A 1218 -55.64 -60.47 42.45
CA LEU A 1218 -55.38 -59.30 43.29
C LEU A 1218 -54.56 -59.68 44.52
N ALA A 1219 -54.92 -60.78 45.19
CA ALA A 1219 -54.18 -61.33 46.32
C ALA A 1219 -52.72 -61.65 45.93
N ALA A 1220 -52.54 -62.37 44.82
CA ALA A 1220 -51.23 -62.71 44.28
C ALA A 1220 -50.40 -61.45 43.94
N ALA A 1221 -51.01 -60.42 43.32
CA ALA A 1221 -50.32 -59.18 42.99
C ALA A 1221 -49.85 -58.41 44.23
N MET A 1222 -50.67 -58.35 45.29
CA MET A 1222 -50.31 -57.71 46.56
C MET A 1222 -49.26 -58.53 47.33
N ALA A 1223 -49.37 -59.86 47.36
CA ALA A 1223 -48.40 -60.74 47.98
C ALA A 1223 -47.03 -60.68 47.30
N GLN A 1224 -46.99 -60.68 45.96
CA GLN A 1224 -45.75 -60.49 45.18
C GLN A 1224 -45.19 -59.06 45.28
N ALA A 1225 -46.00 -58.08 45.69
CA ALA A 1225 -45.51 -56.77 46.11
C ALA A 1225 -44.98 -56.75 47.56
N GLY A 1226 -45.12 -57.85 48.29
CA GLY A 1226 -44.62 -58.06 49.64
C GLY A 1226 -45.48 -57.42 50.73
N TYR A 1227 -46.75 -57.10 50.45
CA TYR A 1227 -47.70 -56.80 51.52
C TYR A 1227 -47.77 -58.01 52.48
N PRO A 1228 -47.91 -57.82 53.80
CA PRO A 1228 -48.22 -58.90 54.73
C PRO A 1228 -49.60 -59.53 54.41
N ALA A 1229 -49.78 -60.82 54.72
CA ALA A 1229 -51.06 -61.49 54.50
C ALA A 1229 -52.25 -60.83 55.21
N ALA A 1230 -52.02 -60.19 56.37
CA ALA A 1230 -53.03 -59.39 57.06
C ALA A 1230 -53.48 -58.17 56.24
N ASP A 1231 -52.53 -57.39 55.71
CA ASP A 1231 -52.82 -56.21 54.89
C ASP A 1231 -53.50 -56.60 53.57
N THR A 1232 -53.05 -57.68 52.93
CA THR A 1232 -53.71 -58.21 51.72
C THR A 1232 -55.12 -58.72 52.04
N GLY A 1233 -55.35 -59.31 53.22
CA GLY A 1233 -56.68 -59.72 53.66
C GLY A 1233 -57.64 -58.55 53.86
N GLU A 1234 -57.19 -57.47 54.49
CA GLU A 1234 -57.97 -56.22 54.59
C GLU A 1234 -58.15 -55.55 53.21
N GLY A 1235 -57.15 -55.66 52.33
CA GLY A 1235 -57.21 -55.26 50.92
C GLY A 1235 -58.33 -55.95 50.16
N LEU A 1236 -58.38 -57.27 50.21
CA LEU A 1236 -59.40 -58.09 49.55
C LEU A 1236 -60.80 -57.79 50.05
N LYS A 1237 -61.00 -57.60 51.37
CA LYS A 1237 -62.29 -57.16 51.92
C LYS A 1237 -62.71 -55.78 51.43
N ALA A 1238 -61.77 -54.85 51.31
CA ALA A 1238 -62.05 -53.49 50.84
C ALA A 1238 -62.37 -53.44 49.33
N ALA A 1239 -61.70 -54.27 48.52
CA ALA A 1239 -61.94 -54.37 47.07
C ALA A 1239 -63.15 -55.24 46.71
N PHE A 1240 -63.43 -56.28 47.50
CA PHE A 1240 -64.54 -57.21 47.31
C PHE A 1240 -65.37 -57.37 48.61
N PRO A 1241 -66.24 -56.41 48.96
CA PRO A 1241 -66.98 -56.43 50.22
C PRO A 1241 -67.93 -57.61 50.43
N SER A 1242 -68.26 -58.36 49.37
CA SER A 1242 -69.10 -59.55 49.38
C SER A 1242 -68.33 -60.88 49.40
N LEU A 1243 -67.00 -60.85 49.52
CA LEU A 1243 -66.15 -62.05 49.52
C LEU A 1243 -66.41 -62.90 50.78
N SER A 1244 -66.63 -64.21 50.62
CA SER A 1244 -66.90 -65.06 51.78
C SER A 1244 -65.64 -65.30 52.62
N PRO A 1245 -65.76 -65.63 53.92
CA PRO A 1245 -64.60 -65.98 54.74
C PRO A 1245 -63.80 -67.17 54.20
N LEU A 1246 -64.46 -68.09 53.49
CA LEU A 1246 -63.83 -69.24 52.85
C LEU A 1246 -63.00 -68.78 51.63
N ASP A 1247 -63.59 -68.00 50.73
CA ASP A 1247 -62.92 -67.53 49.51
C ASP A 1247 -61.76 -66.59 49.83
N LEU A 1248 -61.92 -65.71 50.83
CA LEU A 1248 -60.84 -64.90 51.38
C LEU A 1248 -59.68 -65.78 51.89
N SER A 1249 -59.97 -66.88 52.58
CA SER A 1249 -58.92 -67.80 53.05
C SER A 1249 -58.24 -68.54 51.89
N ILE A 1250 -58.98 -68.91 50.85
CA ILE A 1250 -58.44 -69.56 49.64
C ILE A 1250 -57.50 -68.61 48.88
N ALA A 1251 -57.93 -67.37 48.65
CA ALA A 1251 -57.14 -66.33 47.98
C ALA A 1251 -55.86 -65.97 48.76
N LEU A 1252 -55.93 -65.90 50.10
CA LEU A 1252 -54.76 -65.66 50.94
C LEU A 1252 -53.81 -66.86 51.00
N VAL A 1253 -54.31 -68.08 51.15
CA VAL A 1253 -53.46 -69.28 51.14
C VAL A 1253 -52.75 -69.38 49.78
N SER A 1254 -53.48 -69.27 48.67
CA SER A 1254 -52.93 -69.32 47.31
C SER A 1254 -51.91 -68.23 46.97
N ALA A 1255 -51.84 -67.15 47.76
CA ALA A 1255 -50.93 -66.03 47.53
C ALA A 1255 -49.67 -66.06 48.42
N TYR A 1256 -49.68 -66.83 49.51
CA TYR A 1256 -48.59 -66.87 50.52
C TYR A 1256 -48.06 -68.29 50.83
N HIS A 1257 -48.69 -69.34 50.31
CA HIS A 1257 -48.31 -70.75 50.46
C HIS A 1257 -48.40 -71.50 49.13
#